data_AF-A0A2T7CYW2-F1
#
_entry.id   AF-A0A2T7CYW2-F1
#
_cell.length_a   1.000
_cell.length_b   1.000
_cell.length_c   1.000
_cell.angle_alpha   90.00
_cell.angle_beta   90.00
_cell.angle_gamma   90.00
#
_symmetry.space_group_name_H-M   'P 1'
#
loop_
_entity.id
_entity.type
_entity.pdbx_description
1 polymer ?
#
loop_
_entity_poly.entity_id
_entity_poly.type
_entity_poly.pdbx_seq_one_letter_code
_entity_poly.pdbx_strand_id
1 'polypeptide(L)'
;MDAASMLEVYRRDRRRLLGFLLSAGGLGGRALDLSRVDLDAVSADYALECVAAGAQFDASEATRRYFDERRYPIMIGSPSGNSYFLLSGPQLSDSPPKEAAPSIGPQAPPPRENSTSAGQSRDFFRDAINTSGTGYVTKDDNLADIPPQQVKKVDILSLGLPRLSTELSDDDIRETAYEVLLASLFVSGKVHFSEEKREKKRKFLKGLRTKTEGSNSSPQVEDGYAHILDLIRVQMEISESMDALTKRALRHINLKMVKGQLDVPCISLQLLSSVGKLDFPTERLRVQWQKRQANVLEELLLFSISLEYDMSETLRIVLSKLKDTEDWVVSVPEGRVEVLTIIGRYNAKLSALTKKFDLKDETYHWTHNYHLNFRLYEKLLCSVFDILEDGQLVEEADEILETAKLTWPILGITEKLHGIFYAWVLFQKFAQTGEILLLKHASLQIQKFLLHHDIEEAELYTNSFVCSEACGGDRALSLVDSALLKINVWCRRQLENYHAHFSKKNYSIFEDTLNLALLLVKTHIEDGCEEDIMLIESPEGSIPESKLVHLLVVRSIHAAYKQALISSDGRSEMEFKHPLTILANELKLVAEKECTVFSPILTKYYPEAQGVALIFLHMLYGKQLELFLERTDHLENSKEILAASNNFELCIAQKLYSVYGEAGSSFSNYLKPYMIGRLSSPLILQWLHAQHENVLEWTKRTIGIEDWMPLSAHEKQATSVVEVFRIVEETVDQFFNASLPLDIVHLRSLLIGITSSLQVYLLHMENQQVSGSTLLPSAPVLTRYSESMNPFAKRKLIEPTVPEEKVTTKLNNLTVPKLCVKLNTLQFIRDQLDVIEEGIKQSWTSVLSAVRLLDYLACIDSGRAISENLSSSDESVDELFTLFDDVRMAAVNTTDTILDFIGKATKILISFCFTICTSICPLQSGQ
;
A
#
# COMPACT_ATOMS: atom_id res chain seq x y z
N MET A 1 27.62 -13.08 -5.41
CA MET A 1 28.26 -14.34 -5.83
C MET A 1 27.83 -14.64 -7.24
N ASP A 2 28.74 -15.09 -8.09
CA ASP A 2 28.44 -15.40 -9.49
C ASP A 2 27.52 -16.63 -9.60
N ALA A 3 26.64 -16.70 -10.60
CA ALA A 3 25.62 -17.76 -10.70
C ALA A 3 26.25 -19.17 -10.76
N ALA A 4 27.44 -19.28 -11.36
CA ALA A 4 28.24 -20.50 -11.38
C ALA A 4 28.76 -20.90 -9.98
N SER A 5 29.22 -19.93 -9.17
CA SER A 5 29.70 -20.21 -7.81
C SER A 5 28.58 -20.65 -6.88
N MET A 6 27.35 -20.15 -7.08
CA MET A 6 26.19 -20.54 -6.27
C MET A 6 25.77 -21.99 -6.55
N LEU A 7 25.77 -22.41 -7.83
CA LEU A 7 25.48 -23.79 -8.22
C LEU A 7 26.47 -24.79 -7.61
N GLU A 8 27.75 -24.42 -7.49
CA GLU A 8 28.76 -25.27 -6.86
C GLU A 8 28.54 -25.43 -5.35
N VAL A 9 28.12 -24.36 -4.66
CA VAL A 9 27.76 -24.40 -3.23
C VAL A 9 26.56 -25.32 -3.01
N TYR A 10 25.48 -25.14 -3.78
CA TYR A 10 24.30 -26.01 -3.70
C TYR A 10 24.63 -27.48 -3.98
N ARG A 11 25.47 -27.77 -4.99
CA ARG A 11 25.94 -29.13 -5.26
C ARG A 11 26.76 -29.70 -4.10
N ARG A 12 27.61 -28.89 -3.47
CA ARG A 12 28.41 -29.32 -2.32
C ARG A 12 27.53 -29.68 -1.13
N ASP A 13 26.57 -28.83 -0.80
CA ASP A 13 25.74 -29.00 0.39
C ASP A 13 24.73 -30.14 0.20
N ARG A 14 24.18 -30.28 -1.00
CA ARG A 14 23.36 -31.44 -1.39
C ARG A 14 24.13 -32.76 -1.23
N ARG A 15 25.38 -32.85 -1.72
CA ARG A 15 26.21 -34.05 -1.58
C ARG A 15 26.50 -34.39 -0.12
N ARG A 16 26.75 -33.38 0.72
CA ARG A 16 26.96 -33.57 2.16
C ARG A 16 25.71 -34.08 2.86
N LEU A 17 24.55 -33.51 2.54
CA LEU A 17 23.27 -33.94 3.13
C LEU A 17 22.92 -35.38 2.73
N LEU A 18 23.06 -35.74 1.45
CA LEU A 18 22.83 -37.11 0.99
C LEU A 18 23.84 -38.08 1.60
N GLY A 19 25.12 -37.69 1.68
CA GLY A 19 26.13 -38.48 2.38
C GLY A 19 25.79 -38.69 3.86
N PHE A 20 25.30 -37.66 4.54
CA PHE A 20 24.85 -37.75 5.93
C PHE A 20 23.65 -38.69 6.08
N LEU A 21 22.59 -38.51 5.29
CA LEU A 21 21.37 -39.34 5.34
C LEU A 21 21.68 -40.83 5.10
N LEU A 22 22.52 -41.13 4.11
CA LEU A 22 22.93 -42.50 3.78
C LEU A 22 23.89 -43.10 4.82
N SER A 23 24.58 -42.27 5.60
CA SER A 23 25.44 -42.70 6.71
C SER A 23 24.69 -42.88 8.04
N ALA A 24 23.62 -42.11 8.25
CA ALA A 24 22.83 -42.08 9.49
C ALA A 24 21.68 -43.10 9.49
N GLY A 25 21.11 -43.42 8.33
CA GLY A 25 20.18 -44.54 8.18
C GLY A 25 20.94 -45.85 8.35
N GLY A 26 20.73 -46.55 9.46
CA GLY A 26 21.24 -47.90 9.70
C GLY A 26 20.65 -48.92 8.72
N LEU A 27 21.06 -48.81 7.46
CA LEU A 27 20.68 -49.64 6.33
C LEU A 27 21.43 -50.97 6.44
N GLY A 28 20.91 -51.88 7.27
CA GLY A 28 21.23 -53.32 7.26
C GLY A 28 22.71 -53.69 7.06
N GLY A 29 23.53 -53.61 8.11
CA GLY A 29 24.64 -54.54 8.35
C GLY A 29 25.94 -54.41 7.53
N ARG A 30 26.08 -53.50 6.57
CA ARG A 30 27.37 -53.22 5.92
C ARG A 30 27.53 -51.72 5.67
N ALA A 31 28.64 -51.13 6.13
CA ALA A 31 28.99 -49.76 5.80
C ALA A 31 29.03 -49.61 4.27
N LEU A 32 28.11 -48.82 3.72
CA LEU A 32 28.05 -48.50 2.29
C LEU A 32 29.27 -47.64 1.95
N ASP A 33 30.15 -48.16 1.09
CA ASP A 33 31.27 -47.38 0.56
C ASP A 33 30.77 -46.41 -0.51
N LEU A 34 30.40 -45.20 -0.06
CA LEU A 34 29.88 -44.11 -0.89
C LEU A 34 30.95 -43.50 -1.82
N SER A 35 32.21 -43.93 -1.75
CA SER A 35 33.30 -43.40 -2.59
C SER A 35 33.11 -43.68 -4.09
N ARG A 36 32.26 -44.66 -4.44
CA ARG A 36 31.97 -45.07 -5.84
C ARG A 36 30.64 -44.57 -6.38
N VAL A 37 29.87 -43.81 -5.60
CA VAL A 37 28.53 -43.33 -5.99
C VAL A 37 28.58 -41.85 -6.33
N ASP A 38 28.14 -41.49 -7.53
CA ASP A 38 28.00 -40.07 -7.91
C ASP A 38 26.72 -39.50 -7.28
N LEU A 39 26.88 -38.87 -6.12
CA LEU A 39 25.79 -38.26 -5.36
C LEU A 39 25.08 -37.13 -6.13
N ASP A 40 25.71 -36.55 -7.17
CA ASP A 40 25.05 -35.54 -8.00
C ASP A 40 23.96 -36.15 -8.91
N ALA A 41 24.04 -37.45 -9.19
CA ALA A 41 23.10 -38.20 -10.02
C ALA A 41 22.15 -39.11 -9.22
N VAL A 42 22.01 -38.91 -7.91
CA VAL A 42 21.14 -39.72 -7.03
C VAL A 42 19.83 -39.00 -6.72
N SER A 43 18.67 -39.69 -6.75
CA SER A 43 17.38 -39.13 -6.32
C SER A 43 17.35 -38.96 -4.81
N ALA A 44 17.00 -37.75 -4.35
CA ALA A 44 16.90 -37.45 -2.92
C ALA A 44 15.64 -38.08 -2.30
N ASP A 45 14.55 -38.13 -3.06
CA ASP A 45 13.29 -38.72 -2.61
C ASP A 45 13.43 -40.23 -2.39
N TYR A 46 14.11 -40.92 -3.30
CA TYR A 46 14.43 -42.34 -3.12
C TYR A 46 15.32 -42.59 -1.89
N ALA A 47 16.32 -41.73 -1.65
CA ALA A 47 17.17 -41.84 -0.47
C ALA A 47 16.36 -41.66 0.83
N LEU A 48 15.42 -40.70 0.86
CA LEU A 48 14.53 -40.48 2.00
C LEU A 48 13.53 -41.62 2.19
N GLU A 49 12.97 -42.19 1.12
CA GLU A 49 12.11 -43.38 1.16
C GLU A 49 12.87 -44.58 1.76
N CYS A 50 14.11 -44.82 1.34
CA CYS A 50 14.96 -45.89 1.89
C CYS A 50 15.23 -45.69 3.38
N VAL A 51 15.50 -44.44 3.81
CA VAL A 51 15.72 -44.11 5.22
C VAL A 51 14.43 -44.29 6.04
N ALA A 52 13.29 -43.83 5.54
CA ALA A 52 12.00 -43.95 6.22
C ALA A 52 11.54 -45.42 6.32
N ALA A 53 11.81 -46.23 5.31
CA ALA A 53 11.46 -47.66 5.27
C ALA A 53 12.51 -48.57 5.92
N GLY A 54 13.69 -48.05 6.30
CA GLY A 54 14.83 -48.85 6.77
C GLY A 54 15.37 -49.84 5.73
N ALA A 55 15.10 -49.62 4.44
CA ALA A 55 15.37 -50.55 3.34
C ALA A 55 16.70 -50.24 2.65
N GLN A 56 17.53 -51.26 2.36
CA GLN A 56 18.88 -51.11 1.80
C GLN A 56 18.91 -50.17 0.56
N PHE A 57 19.82 -49.20 0.58
CA PHE A 57 19.99 -48.25 -0.50
C PHE A 57 20.66 -48.89 -1.72
N ASP A 58 19.98 -48.86 -2.87
CA ASP A 58 20.53 -49.27 -4.16
C ASP A 58 20.90 -48.05 -5.02
N ALA A 59 22.19 -47.86 -5.25
CA ALA A 59 22.71 -46.73 -6.02
C ALA A 59 22.25 -46.75 -7.49
N SER A 60 22.01 -47.92 -8.07
CA SER A 60 21.62 -48.05 -9.47
C SER A 60 20.17 -47.61 -9.70
N GLU A 61 19.26 -48.02 -8.82
CA GLU A 61 17.86 -47.60 -8.85
C GLU A 61 17.71 -46.12 -8.45
N ALA A 62 18.51 -45.64 -7.49
CA ALA A 62 18.55 -44.23 -7.11
C ALA A 62 18.96 -43.31 -8.27
N THR A 63 19.92 -43.76 -9.08
CA THR A 63 20.39 -43.03 -10.26
C THR A 63 19.36 -43.05 -11.38
N ARG A 64 18.71 -44.19 -11.59
CA ARG A 64 17.63 -44.31 -12.56
C ARG A 64 16.48 -43.36 -12.23
N ARG A 65 16.00 -43.34 -10.97
CA ARG A 65 14.93 -42.43 -10.55
C ARG A 65 15.29 -40.96 -10.72
N TYR A 66 16.53 -40.57 -10.44
CA TYR A 66 17.01 -39.20 -10.68
C TYR A 66 16.84 -38.77 -12.15
N PHE A 67 17.17 -39.65 -13.10
CA PHE A 67 17.02 -39.35 -14.52
C PHE A 67 15.57 -39.45 -15.00
N ASP A 68 14.75 -40.31 -14.40
CA ASP A 68 13.32 -40.41 -14.69
C ASP A 68 12.56 -39.16 -14.18
N GLU A 69 12.86 -38.68 -12.97
CA GLU A 69 12.32 -37.43 -12.39
C GLU A 69 12.74 -36.19 -13.19
N ARG A 70 13.92 -36.20 -13.83
CA ARG A 70 14.34 -35.11 -14.73
C ARG A 70 13.55 -35.05 -16.03
N ARG A 71 12.96 -36.17 -16.48
CA ARG A 71 12.26 -36.25 -17.77
C ARG A 71 10.78 -35.90 -17.67
N TYR A 72 10.19 -35.94 -16.47
CA TYR A 72 8.78 -35.67 -16.25
C TYR A 72 8.60 -34.74 -15.04
N PRO A 73 7.81 -33.65 -15.14
CA PRO A 73 7.54 -32.79 -13.99
C PRO A 73 6.84 -33.60 -12.90
N ILE A 74 7.35 -33.50 -11.66
CA ILE A 74 6.78 -34.18 -10.49
C ILE A 74 5.39 -33.60 -10.23
N MET A 75 4.33 -34.36 -10.54
CA MET A 75 2.99 -34.07 -10.06
C MET A 75 2.87 -34.60 -8.64
N ILE A 76 2.97 -33.71 -7.64
CA ILE A 76 2.87 -34.08 -6.22
C ILE A 76 1.40 -34.42 -5.90
N GLY A 77 1.07 -35.70 -6.06
CA GLY A 77 -0.18 -36.30 -5.58
C GLY A 77 0.11 -37.38 -4.54
N SER A 78 0.92 -37.08 -3.53
CA SER A 78 1.12 -38.00 -2.38
C SER A 78 0.11 -37.68 -1.26
N PRO A 79 -0.64 -38.66 -0.73
CA PRO A 79 -1.59 -38.43 0.36
C PRO A 79 -0.94 -38.22 1.75
N SER A 80 0.38 -38.41 1.88
CA SER A 80 1.11 -38.17 3.13
C SER A 80 1.62 -36.73 3.17
N GLY A 81 0.92 -35.87 3.92
CA GLY A 81 1.23 -34.44 4.10
C GLY A 81 2.54 -34.12 4.85
N ASN A 82 3.64 -34.82 4.53
CA ASN A 82 4.97 -34.61 5.10
C ASN A 82 6.00 -34.26 4.00
N SER A 83 5.68 -33.28 3.15
CA SER A 83 6.67 -32.67 2.27
C SER A 83 7.32 -31.48 2.96
N TYR A 84 8.61 -31.57 3.24
CA TYR A 84 9.40 -30.46 3.79
C TYR A 84 10.14 -29.75 2.66
N PHE A 85 9.86 -28.45 2.48
CA PHE A 85 10.64 -27.60 1.58
C PHE A 85 11.83 -27.03 2.34
N LEU A 86 13.06 -27.30 1.88
CA LEU A 86 14.26 -26.65 2.40
C LEU A 86 14.30 -25.19 1.93
N LEU A 87 13.72 -24.29 2.72
CA LEU A 87 13.99 -22.86 2.65
C LEU A 87 15.42 -22.60 3.15
N SER A 88 16.41 -22.84 2.29
CA SER A 88 17.80 -22.49 2.59
C SER A 88 18.06 -21.06 2.09
N GLY A 89 17.95 -20.10 3.00
CA GLY A 89 18.48 -18.76 2.80
C GLY A 89 20.02 -18.80 2.80
N PRO A 90 20.71 -18.25 1.78
CA PRO A 90 22.15 -18.46 1.58
C PRO A 90 23.08 -17.81 2.62
N GLN A 91 22.53 -17.05 3.59
CA GLN A 91 23.33 -16.33 4.60
C GLN A 91 23.42 -17.04 5.96
N LEU A 92 22.75 -18.19 6.16
CA LEU A 92 22.61 -18.84 7.48
C LEU A 92 23.19 -20.26 7.59
N SER A 93 23.98 -20.73 6.63
CA SER A 93 24.63 -22.04 6.75
C SER A 93 25.89 -21.99 7.60
N ASP A 94 25.70 -22.14 8.92
CA ASP A 94 26.79 -22.44 9.84
C ASP A 94 27.33 -23.87 9.67
N SER A 95 28.48 -24.13 10.31
CA SER A 95 29.15 -25.44 10.28
C SER A 95 28.25 -26.56 10.83
N PRO A 96 28.28 -27.78 10.26
CA PRO A 96 27.39 -28.85 10.67
C PRO A 96 27.63 -29.27 12.13
N PRO A 97 26.61 -29.79 12.84
CA PRO A 97 26.72 -30.18 14.24
C PRO A 97 27.77 -31.28 14.40
N LYS A 98 28.64 -31.16 15.40
CA LYS A 98 29.67 -32.18 15.73
C LYS A 98 29.21 -33.23 16.74
N GLU A 99 27.94 -33.24 17.12
CA GLU A 99 27.41 -34.18 18.11
C GLU A 99 26.45 -35.19 17.49
N ALA A 100 26.57 -36.44 17.95
CA ALA A 100 25.71 -37.55 17.53
C ALA A 100 24.27 -37.33 17.99
N ALA A 101 23.30 -37.63 17.12
CA ALA A 101 21.88 -37.43 17.39
C ALA A 101 21.37 -38.34 18.53
N PRO A 102 20.45 -37.85 19.40
CA PRO A 102 19.87 -38.64 20.48
C PRO A 102 18.86 -39.68 19.95
N SER A 103 18.76 -40.82 20.64
CA SER A 103 17.84 -41.91 20.28
C SER A 103 16.38 -41.55 20.58
N ILE A 104 15.49 -41.73 19.59
CA ILE A 104 14.05 -41.46 19.70
C ILE A 104 13.35 -42.64 20.39
N GLY A 105 12.82 -42.42 21.60
CA GLY A 105 11.83 -43.29 22.26
C GLY A 105 10.41 -42.72 22.16
N PRO A 106 9.34 -43.50 22.47
CA PRO A 106 7.96 -43.11 22.19
C PRO A 106 7.47 -41.96 23.07
N GLN A 107 6.67 -41.08 22.45
CA GLN A 107 6.14 -39.81 22.95
C GLN A 107 5.53 -39.81 24.37
N ALA A 108 5.83 -38.76 25.12
CA ALA A 108 5.00 -38.19 26.19
C ALA A 108 5.04 -36.65 26.06
N PRO A 109 3.98 -35.91 26.45
CA PRO A 109 3.88 -34.47 26.17
C PRO A 109 4.82 -33.65 27.07
N PRO A 110 5.43 -32.55 26.57
CA PRO A 110 6.44 -31.83 27.32
C PRO A 110 5.82 -30.90 28.39
N PRO A 111 6.47 -30.73 29.55
CA PRO A 111 6.14 -29.71 30.52
C PRO A 111 6.67 -28.33 30.06
N ARG A 112 5.98 -27.27 30.49
CA ARG A 112 6.37 -25.87 30.27
C ARG A 112 7.68 -25.58 31.00
N GLU A 113 8.70 -25.14 30.27
CA GLU A 113 9.87 -24.46 30.82
C GLU A 113 9.96 -23.04 30.26
N ASN A 114 10.06 -22.08 31.18
CA ASN A 114 10.25 -20.67 30.93
C ASN A 114 11.70 -20.44 30.49
N SER A 115 11.90 -19.76 29.36
CA SER A 115 13.16 -19.09 29.04
C SER A 115 12.88 -17.66 28.60
N THR A 116 13.56 -16.74 29.28
CA THR A 116 13.50 -15.30 29.10
C THR A 116 14.54 -14.81 28.10
N SER A 117 14.24 -13.61 27.56
CA SER A 117 15.05 -12.68 26.76
C SER A 117 15.12 -12.95 25.25
N ALA A 118 14.41 -12.07 24.52
CA ALA A 118 14.37 -11.79 23.06
C ALA A 118 12.96 -11.90 22.42
N GLY A 119 12.00 -12.57 23.07
CA GLY A 119 10.66 -12.82 22.50
C GLY A 119 9.58 -11.76 22.77
N GLN A 120 9.83 -10.77 23.62
CA GLN A 120 8.74 -9.91 24.10
C GLN A 120 8.12 -9.05 23.00
N SER A 121 8.90 -8.56 22.01
CA SER A 121 8.36 -7.65 20.97
C SER A 121 7.26 -8.25 20.08
N ARG A 122 7.20 -9.59 19.95
CA ARG A 122 6.26 -10.28 19.04
C ARG A 122 4.84 -10.41 19.59
N ASP A 123 4.67 -10.43 20.91
CA ASP A 123 3.36 -10.59 21.54
C ASP A 123 2.57 -9.26 21.61
N PHE A 124 3.22 -8.09 21.50
CA PHE A 124 2.57 -6.77 21.56
C PHE A 124 1.60 -6.52 20.40
N PHE A 125 1.97 -6.88 19.17
CA PHE A 125 1.21 -6.56 17.96
C PHE A 125 0.03 -7.52 17.71
N ARG A 126 0.15 -8.77 18.16
CA ARG A 126 -0.91 -9.77 18.04
C ARG A 126 -2.07 -9.51 19.00
N ASP A 127 -1.78 -9.03 20.21
CA ASP A 127 -2.82 -8.65 21.17
C ASP A 127 -3.56 -7.38 20.74
N ALA A 128 -2.89 -6.42 20.09
CA ALA A 128 -3.50 -5.19 19.56
C ALA A 128 -4.54 -5.45 18.45
N ILE A 129 -4.36 -6.49 17.64
CA ILE A 129 -5.33 -6.92 16.62
C ILE A 129 -6.60 -7.49 17.28
N ASN A 130 -6.47 -8.05 18.49
CA ASN A 130 -7.54 -8.77 19.19
C ASN A 130 -8.20 -7.99 20.34
N THR A 131 -7.61 -6.89 20.81
CA THR A 131 -8.09 -6.16 22.01
C THR A 131 -9.08 -5.02 21.72
N SER A 132 -9.48 -4.79 20.46
CA SER A 132 -10.57 -3.86 20.13
C SER A 132 -11.94 -4.55 20.07
N GLY A 133 -12.30 -5.33 21.10
CA GLY A 133 -13.62 -5.96 21.19
C GLY A 133 -13.74 -6.92 22.37
N THR A 134 -14.42 -6.49 23.44
CA THR A 134 -14.99 -7.39 24.45
C THR A 134 -15.83 -8.46 23.75
N GLY A 135 -15.52 -9.72 24.04
CA GLY A 135 -15.73 -10.81 23.11
C GLY A 135 -17.17 -11.21 22.81
N TYR A 136 -17.39 -11.59 21.55
CA TYR A 136 -18.19 -12.75 21.16
C TYR A 136 -17.49 -13.44 19.98
N VAL A 137 -17.08 -14.68 20.19
CA VAL A 137 -16.52 -15.55 19.15
C VAL A 137 -17.63 -15.85 18.14
N THR A 138 -17.56 -15.24 16.96
CA THR A 138 -18.21 -15.78 15.76
C THR A 138 -17.13 -16.26 14.81
N LYS A 139 -17.27 -17.52 14.38
CA LYS A 139 -16.35 -18.21 13.48
C LYS A 139 -16.49 -17.61 12.07
N ASP A 140 -15.76 -16.56 11.75
CA ASP A 140 -15.50 -16.19 10.35
C ASP A 140 -14.26 -15.29 10.13
N ASP A 141 -13.32 -15.27 11.07
CA ASP A 141 -12.10 -14.44 11.00
C ASP A 141 -10.99 -14.93 10.04
N ASN A 142 -11.28 -15.87 9.12
CA ASN A 142 -10.28 -16.39 8.19
C ASN A 142 -10.29 -15.74 6.79
N LEU A 143 -10.97 -14.61 6.59
CA LEU A 143 -11.03 -13.95 5.27
C LEU A 143 -10.14 -12.69 5.14
N ALA A 144 -9.48 -12.24 6.21
CA ALA A 144 -8.68 -11.02 6.20
C ALA A 144 -7.17 -11.23 5.90
N ASP A 145 -6.68 -12.48 5.90
CA ASP A 145 -5.25 -12.81 5.71
C ASP A 145 -4.91 -13.35 4.30
N ILE A 146 -5.61 -12.87 3.26
CA ILE A 146 -5.30 -13.25 1.87
C ILE A 146 -4.56 -12.07 1.20
N PRO A 147 -3.37 -12.28 0.59
CA PRO A 147 -2.70 -11.25 -0.20
C PRO A 147 -3.60 -10.77 -1.35
N PRO A 148 -3.35 -9.59 -1.97
CA PRO A 148 -4.24 -9.00 -2.98
C PRO A 148 -4.42 -9.82 -4.27
N GLN A 149 -3.86 -11.02 -4.36
CA GLN A 149 -4.07 -11.97 -5.43
C GLN A 149 -4.79 -13.20 -4.88
N GLN A 150 -6.04 -13.35 -5.32
CA GLN A 150 -6.84 -14.59 -5.28
C GLN A 150 -7.58 -14.91 -3.97
N VAL A 151 -8.41 -13.99 -3.49
CA VAL A 151 -9.69 -14.41 -2.88
C VAL A 151 -10.52 -15.04 -4.01
N LYS A 152 -11.05 -16.25 -3.83
CA LYS A 152 -11.82 -17.03 -4.82
C LYS A 152 -12.73 -16.12 -5.66
N LYS A 153 -12.28 -15.78 -6.87
CA LYS A 153 -12.81 -14.74 -7.76
C LYS A 153 -14.21 -15.04 -8.31
N VAL A 154 -14.87 -16.10 -7.84
CA VAL A 154 -15.94 -16.80 -8.55
C VAL A 154 -17.35 -16.43 -8.05
N ASP A 155 -17.53 -16.04 -6.78
CA ASP A 155 -18.89 -15.86 -6.24
C ASP A 155 -19.42 -14.40 -6.27
N ILE A 156 -18.55 -13.39 -6.37
CA ILE A 156 -18.98 -11.97 -6.31
C ILE A 156 -19.59 -11.51 -7.64
N LEU A 157 -19.11 -12.04 -8.77
CA LEU A 157 -19.48 -11.61 -10.13
C LEU A 157 -20.48 -12.55 -10.83
N SER A 158 -21.25 -13.34 -10.08
CA SER A 158 -22.35 -14.13 -10.65
C SER A 158 -23.70 -13.56 -10.22
N LEU A 159 -24.67 -13.40 -11.12
CA LEU A 159 -25.99 -12.83 -10.83
C LEU A 159 -26.87 -13.71 -9.89
N GLY A 160 -26.41 -14.87 -9.46
CA GLY A 160 -27.21 -15.77 -8.61
C GLY A 160 -28.41 -16.40 -9.32
N LEU A 161 -28.39 -16.44 -10.66
CA LEU A 161 -29.40 -17.12 -11.46
C LEU A 161 -29.48 -18.61 -11.09
N PRO A 162 -30.68 -19.23 -11.10
CA PRO A 162 -30.85 -20.66 -10.86
C PRO A 162 -29.86 -21.50 -11.68
N ARG A 163 -29.17 -22.45 -11.04
CA ARG A 163 -28.19 -23.30 -11.71
C ARG A 163 -28.88 -24.12 -12.81
N LEU A 164 -28.21 -24.24 -13.96
CA LEU A 164 -28.67 -25.14 -15.02
C LEU A 164 -28.61 -26.58 -14.51
N SER A 165 -29.65 -27.35 -14.77
CA SER A 165 -29.75 -28.76 -14.42
C SER A 165 -29.04 -29.67 -15.42
N THR A 166 -28.81 -29.17 -16.63
CA THR A 166 -28.13 -29.86 -17.73
C THR A 166 -26.62 -29.55 -17.80
N GLU A 167 -25.86 -30.44 -18.45
CA GLU A 167 -24.42 -30.27 -18.72
C GLU A 167 -24.15 -29.27 -19.86
N LEU A 168 -24.81 -28.11 -19.89
CA LEU A 168 -24.53 -27.07 -20.88
C LEU A 168 -23.23 -26.33 -20.52
N SER A 169 -22.27 -26.35 -21.43
CA SER A 169 -21.03 -25.58 -21.30
C SER A 169 -21.23 -24.11 -21.69
N ASP A 170 -20.24 -23.27 -21.39
CA ASP A 170 -20.26 -21.86 -21.78
C ASP A 170 -20.26 -21.68 -23.31
N ASP A 171 -19.54 -22.55 -24.02
CA ASP A 171 -19.52 -22.65 -25.49
C ASP A 171 -20.90 -23.02 -26.03
N ASP A 172 -21.60 -23.96 -25.37
CA ASP A 172 -22.93 -24.38 -25.77
C ASP A 172 -23.94 -23.22 -25.71
N ILE A 173 -23.88 -22.42 -24.63
CA ILE A 173 -24.74 -21.25 -24.46
C ILE A 173 -24.39 -20.18 -25.51
N ARG A 174 -23.11 -19.94 -25.76
CA ARG A 174 -22.64 -18.97 -26.78
C ARG A 174 -23.11 -19.35 -28.19
N GLU A 175 -22.92 -20.60 -28.59
CA GLU A 175 -23.35 -21.08 -29.91
C GLU A 175 -24.88 -21.05 -30.05
N THR A 176 -25.62 -21.43 -29.01
CA THR A 176 -27.09 -21.35 -29.00
C THR A 176 -27.59 -19.91 -29.09
N ALA A 177 -26.92 -18.96 -28.42
CA ALA A 177 -27.26 -17.54 -28.48
C ALA A 177 -27.10 -16.99 -29.91
N TYR A 178 -26.02 -17.38 -30.61
CA TYR A 178 -25.83 -17.01 -32.02
C TYR A 178 -26.92 -17.61 -32.93
N GLU A 179 -27.35 -18.84 -32.69
CA GLU A 179 -28.46 -19.46 -33.43
C GLU A 179 -29.78 -18.72 -33.25
N VAL A 180 -30.06 -18.25 -32.02
CA VAL A 180 -31.25 -17.42 -31.72
C VAL A 180 -31.19 -16.08 -32.43
N LEU A 181 -30.01 -15.46 -32.50
CA LEU A 181 -29.79 -14.20 -33.24
C LEU A 181 -30.02 -14.37 -34.75
N LEU A 182 -29.49 -15.44 -35.35
CA LEU A 182 -29.72 -15.71 -36.77
C LEU A 182 -31.19 -16.00 -37.06
N ALA A 183 -31.88 -16.72 -36.18
CA ALA A 183 -33.30 -16.99 -36.32
C ALA A 183 -34.15 -15.71 -36.21
N SER A 184 -33.82 -14.80 -35.28
CA SER A 184 -34.53 -13.53 -35.14
C SER A 184 -34.33 -12.62 -36.35
N LEU A 185 -33.12 -12.55 -36.89
CA LEU A 185 -32.80 -11.82 -38.12
C LEU A 185 -33.56 -12.38 -39.33
N PHE A 186 -33.62 -13.71 -39.45
CA PHE A 186 -34.37 -14.36 -40.52
C PHE A 186 -35.87 -14.09 -40.43
N VAL A 187 -36.47 -14.18 -39.24
CA VAL A 187 -37.92 -13.94 -39.03
C VAL A 187 -38.29 -12.46 -39.18
N SER A 188 -37.41 -11.54 -38.79
CA SER A 188 -37.63 -10.10 -38.97
C SER A 188 -37.64 -9.66 -40.45
N GLY A 189 -37.24 -10.53 -41.38
CA GLY A 189 -37.18 -10.25 -42.82
C GLY A 189 -36.06 -9.28 -43.22
N LYS A 190 -35.16 -8.94 -42.30
CA LYS A 190 -34.06 -8.00 -42.52
C LYS A 190 -32.87 -8.62 -43.28
N VAL A 191 -32.76 -9.95 -43.34
CA VAL A 191 -31.67 -10.66 -44.03
C VAL A 191 -32.22 -11.83 -44.85
N HIS A 192 -31.73 -11.99 -46.08
CA HIS A 192 -32.03 -13.15 -46.93
C HIS A 192 -30.77 -13.99 -47.15
N PHE A 193 -30.77 -15.24 -46.67
CA PHE A 193 -29.63 -16.14 -46.88
C PHE A 193 -29.64 -16.69 -48.32
N SER A 194 -28.80 -16.14 -49.19
CA SER A 194 -28.66 -16.59 -50.59
C SER A 194 -27.89 -17.92 -50.69
N GLU A 195 -28.11 -18.68 -51.77
CA GLU A 195 -27.26 -19.84 -52.10
C GLU A 195 -25.88 -19.39 -52.56
N GLU A 196 -24.84 -19.73 -51.80
CA GLU A 196 -23.48 -19.73 -52.34
C GLU A 196 -23.38 -20.76 -53.47
N LYS A 197 -23.47 -20.29 -54.72
CA LYS A 197 -22.95 -21.04 -55.86
C LYS A 197 -21.46 -21.23 -55.62
N ARG A 198 -21.02 -22.47 -55.36
CA ARG A 198 -19.61 -22.89 -55.22
C ARG A 198 -18.67 -22.06 -56.12
N GLU A 199 -18.09 -21.00 -55.56
CA GLU A 199 -17.01 -20.27 -56.22
C GLU A 199 -15.72 -21.05 -56.04
N LYS A 200 -15.05 -21.33 -57.15
CA LYS A 200 -13.77 -22.01 -57.21
C LYS A 200 -12.71 -21.16 -56.48
N LYS A 201 -12.07 -21.75 -55.46
CA LYS A 201 -10.77 -21.36 -54.86
C LYS A 201 -10.45 -19.85 -54.88
N ARG A 202 -10.85 -19.11 -53.83
CA ARG A 202 -10.24 -17.80 -53.57
C ARG A 202 -8.91 -17.99 -52.85
N LYS A 203 -7.84 -17.49 -53.47
CA LYS A 203 -6.47 -17.49 -52.95
C LYS A 203 -6.38 -16.45 -51.82
N PHE A 204 -5.87 -16.90 -50.67
CA PHE A 204 -5.44 -16.03 -49.57
C PHE A 204 -4.27 -15.12 -49.99
N LEU A 205 -4.24 -13.92 -49.39
CA LEU A 205 -3.19 -12.89 -49.35
C LEU A 205 -3.18 -11.78 -50.43
N LYS A 206 -3.81 -10.66 -50.07
CA LYS A 206 -3.33 -9.26 -50.24
C LYS A 206 -4.11 -8.44 -49.21
N GLY A 207 -3.53 -7.90 -48.14
CA GLY A 207 -2.29 -7.14 -48.12
C GLY A 207 -2.64 -5.66 -48.27
N LEU A 208 -2.98 -5.03 -47.14
CA LEU A 208 -2.96 -3.60 -46.81
C LEU A 208 -2.62 -2.66 -47.99
N ARG A 209 -3.57 -1.83 -48.44
CA ARG A 209 -3.26 -0.56 -49.12
C ARG A 209 -4.38 0.47 -49.01
N THR A 210 -3.91 1.68 -48.78
CA THR A 210 -4.56 2.92 -48.37
C THR A 210 -5.49 3.58 -49.40
N LYS A 211 -6.52 4.27 -48.87
CA LYS A 211 -7.31 5.40 -49.38
C LYS A 211 -6.99 5.94 -50.79
N THR A 212 -7.99 6.00 -51.66
CA THR A 212 -8.26 7.15 -52.54
C THR A 212 -9.74 7.21 -52.94
N GLU A 213 -10.25 8.42 -53.07
CA GLU A 213 -11.64 8.88 -53.13
C GLU A 213 -12.48 8.43 -54.34
N GLY A 214 -13.80 8.38 -54.12
CA GLY A 214 -14.78 9.05 -54.99
C GLY A 214 -15.56 8.20 -56.00
N SER A 215 -16.76 7.72 -55.60
CA SER A 215 -17.97 7.81 -56.44
C SER A 215 -19.21 7.38 -55.66
N ASN A 216 -20.22 8.25 -55.65
CA ASN A 216 -21.53 8.06 -55.02
C ASN A 216 -22.28 6.83 -55.57
N SER A 217 -22.61 5.90 -54.68
CA SER A 217 -23.80 5.04 -54.80
C SER A 217 -24.35 4.82 -53.40
N SER A 218 -25.63 5.12 -53.20
CA SER A 218 -26.36 4.85 -51.95
C SER A 218 -26.15 3.40 -51.48
N PRO A 219 -25.78 3.14 -50.21
CA PRO A 219 -25.70 1.76 -49.73
C PRO A 219 -27.12 1.22 -49.59
N GLN A 220 -27.42 0.13 -50.28
CA GLN A 220 -28.62 -0.65 -49.96
C GLN A 220 -28.46 -1.20 -48.53
N VAL A 221 -29.52 -1.07 -47.73
CA VAL A 221 -29.61 -1.50 -46.32
C VAL A 221 -29.33 -3.01 -46.14
N GLU A 222 -29.36 -3.79 -47.22
CA GLU A 222 -29.12 -5.25 -47.23
C GLU A 222 -27.65 -5.64 -46.99
N ASP A 223 -26.66 -4.82 -47.37
CA ASP A 223 -25.23 -5.13 -47.19
C ASP A 223 -24.73 -4.89 -45.75
N GLY A 224 -25.42 -4.04 -44.98
CA GLY A 224 -24.98 -3.65 -43.63
C GLY A 224 -25.07 -4.79 -42.61
N TYR A 225 -26.18 -5.55 -42.61
CA TYR A 225 -26.38 -6.66 -41.68
C TYR A 225 -25.45 -7.85 -41.95
N ALA A 226 -25.02 -8.07 -43.20
CA ALA A 226 -24.08 -9.13 -43.53
C ALA A 226 -22.71 -8.88 -42.88
N HIS A 227 -22.20 -7.64 -42.97
CA HIS A 227 -20.96 -7.23 -42.31
C HIS A 227 -21.05 -7.36 -40.78
N ILE A 228 -22.14 -6.87 -40.18
CA ILE A 228 -22.37 -6.94 -38.74
C ILE A 228 -22.48 -8.41 -38.28
N LEU A 229 -23.14 -9.27 -39.06
CA LEU A 229 -23.24 -10.70 -38.76
C LEU A 229 -21.90 -11.42 -38.80
N ASP A 230 -21.05 -11.10 -39.77
CA ASP A 230 -19.70 -11.66 -39.84
C ASP A 230 -18.83 -11.16 -38.67
N LEU A 231 -19.01 -9.91 -38.26
CA LEU A 231 -18.37 -9.36 -37.06
C LEU A 231 -18.83 -10.08 -35.79
N ILE A 232 -20.14 -10.18 -35.54
CA ILE A 232 -20.69 -10.91 -34.38
C ILE A 232 -20.24 -12.36 -34.37
N ARG A 233 -20.21 -13.02 -35.54
CA ARG A 233 -19.70 -14.40 -35.68
C ARG A 233 -18.26 -14.52 -35.19
N VAL A 234 -17.40 -13.59 -35.60
CA VAL A 234 -16.00 -13.55 -35.16
C VAL A 234 -15.94 -13.27 -33.66
N GLN A 235 -16.61 -12.22 -33.16
CA GLN A 235 -16.64 -11.85 -31.74
C GLN A 235 -17.16 -12.97 -30.82
N MET A 236 -18.10 -13.80 -31.30
CA MET A 236 -18.62 -14.97 -30.58
C MET A 236 -17.85 -16.27 -30.87
N GLU A 237 -16.72 -16.21 -31.58
CA GLU A 237 -15.85 -17.36 -31.92
C GLU A 237 -16.58 -18.50 -32.64
N ILE A 238 -17.59 -18.17 -33.46
CA ILE A 238 -18.39 -19.16 -34.19
C ILE A 238 -17.68 -19.56 -35.48
N SER A 239 -17.48 -20.88 -35.67
CA SER A 239 -16.86 -21.40 -36.89
C SER A 239 -17.71 -21.16 -38.15
N GLU A 240 -17.06 -20.87 -39.28
CA GLU A 240 -17.74 -20.68 -40.57
C GLU A 240 -18.60 -21.89 -40.98
N SER A 241 -18.14 -23.11 -40.65
CA SER A 241 -18.90 -24.33 -40.93
C SER A 241 -20.21 -24.41 -40.14
N MET A 242 -20.20 -23.95 -38.88
CA MET A 242 -21.39 -23.96 -38.03
C MET A 242 -22.35 -22.83 -38.42
N ASP A 243 -21.84 -21.65 -38.72
CA ASP A 243 -22.64 -20.54 -39.24
C ASP A 243 -23.36 -20.90 -40.55
N ALA A 244 -22.62 -21.45 -41.52
CA ALA A 244 -23.20 -21.87 -42.80
C ALA A 244 -24.25 -22.99 -42.64
N LEU A 245 -24.04 -23.89 -41.68
CA LEU A 245 -24.98 -24.95 -41.33
C LEU A 245 -26.26 -24.36 -40.72
N THR A 246 -26.15 -23.46 -39.75
CA THR A 246 -27.30 -22.79 -39.13
C THR A 246 -28.07 -21.96 -40.15
N LYS A 247 -27.39 -21.13 -40.96
CA LYS A 247 -28.03 -20.37 -42.05
C LYS A 247 -28.74 -21.27 -43.07
N ARG A 248 -28.20 -22.47 -43.36
CA ARG A 248 -28.88 -23.48 -44.20
C ARG A 248 -30.09 -24.09 -43.52
N ALA A 249 -29.96 -24.48 -42.27
CA ALA A 249 -31.04 -25.06 -41.46
C ALA A 249 -32.23 -24.09 -41.35
N LEU A 250 -31.96 -22.81 -41.08
CA LEU A 250 -32.97 -21.77 -40.96
C LEU A 250 -33.70 -21.46 -42.28
N ARG A 251 -33.09 -21.71 -43.45
CA ARG A 251 -33.79 -21.58 -44.76
C ARG A 251 -34.92 -22.58 -44.93
N HIS A 252 -34.84 -23.74 -44.29
CA HIS A 252 -35.88 -24.75 -44.31
C HIS A 252 -37.03 -24.45 -43.34
N ILE A 253 -36.99 -23.31 -42.63
CA ILE A 253 -38.10 -22.81 -41.82
C ILE A 253 -39.24 -22.41 -42.75
N ASN A 254 -40.36 -23.11 -42.63
CA ASN A 254 -41.55 -22.80 -43.39
C ASN A 254 -42.18 -21.51 -42.81
N LEU A 255 -41.98 -20.36 -43.47
CA LEU A 255 -42.53 -19.05 -43.09
C LEU A 255 -44.06 -19.06 -42.83
N LYS A 256 -44.80 -20.06 -43.35
CA LYS A 256 -46.24 -20.26 -43.05
C LYS A 256 -46.54 -20.80 -41.65
N MET A 257 -45.59 -21.48 -40.99
CA MET A 257 -45.68 -21.91 -39.58
C MET A 257 -45.43 -20.73 -38.61
N VAL A 258 -44.78 -19.66 -39.08
CA VAL A 258 -44.37 -18.47 -38.32
C VAL A 258 -45.52 -17.47 -38.07
N LYS A 259 -46.77 -17.85 -38.38
CA LYS A 259 -47.94 -17.15 -37.79
C LYS A 259 -48.09 -17.45 -36.30
N GLY A 260 -47.43 -18.50 -35.80
CA GLY A 260 -47.20 -18.74 -34.38
C GLY A 260 -45.91 -18.05 -33.90
N GLN A 261 -45.87 -17.74 -32.61
CA GLN A 261 -44.77 -17.07 -31.94
C GLN A 261 -43.48 -17.94 -31.93
N LEU A 262 -42.32 -17.35 -32.24
CA LEU A 262 -41.03 -18.06 -32.31
C LEU A 262 -40.33 -18.05 -30.95
N ASP A 263 -40.11 -19.23 -30.39
CA ASP A 263 -39.46 -19.42 -29.09
C ASP A 263 -38.16 -20.25 -29.25
N VAL A 264 -37.26 -20.23 -28.26
CA VAL A 264 -35.99 -20.97 -28.29
C VAL A 264 -36.17 -22.48 -28.56
N PRO A 265 -37.13 -23.20 -27.94
CA PRO A 265 -37.35 -24.62 -28.26
C PRO A 265 -37.79 -24.86 -29.71
N CYS A 266 -38.58 -23.95 -30.30
CA CYS A 266 -38.99 -24.02 -31.70
C CYS A 266 -37.78 -23.93 -32.63
N ILE A 267 -36.81 -23.05 -32.31
CA ILE A 267 -35.57 -22.91 -33.06
C ILE A 267 -34.77 -24.21 -32.99
N SER A 268 -34.52 -24.76 -31.79
CA SER A 268 -33.78 -26.02 -31.61
C SER A 268 -34.44 -27.20 -32.32
N LEU A 269 -35.76 -27.36 -32.25
CA LEU A 269 -36.48 -28.43 -32.95
C LEU A 269 -36.37 -28.31 -34.47
N GLN A 270 -36.36 -27.09 -34.98
CA GLN A 270 -36.32 -26.82 -36.40
C GLN A 270 -34.91 -26.95 -36.98
N LEU A 271 -33.89 -26.63 -36.19
CA LEU A 271 -32.51 -26.99 -36.48
C LEU A 271 -32.34 -28.52 -36.50
N LEU A 272 -32.87 -29.22 -35.48
CA LEU A 272 -32.86 -30.68 -35.40
C LEU A 272 -33.68 -31.37 -36.51
N SER A 273 -34.64 -30.70 -37.16
CA SER A 273 -35.42 -31.29 -38.25
C SER A 273 -34.77 -31.11 -39.62
N SER A 274 -34.02 -30.01 -39.82
CA SER A 274 -33.48 -29.59 -41.11
C SER A 274 -32.05 -30.05 -41.39
N VAL A 275 -31.24 -30.31 -40.35
CA VAL A 275 -29.83 -30.67 -40.53
C VAL A 275 -29.65 -32.18 -40.67
N GLY A 276 -29.00 -32.64 -41.74
CA GLY A 276 -28.70 -34.05 -42.01
C GLY A 276 -27.32 -34.49 -41.53
N LYS A 277 -27.06 -35.82 -41.57
CA LYS A 277 -25.73 -36.37 -41.21
C LYS A 277 -24.60 -35.85 -42.11
N LEU A 278 -24.90 -35.60 -43.38
CA LEU A 278 -23.93 -35.19 -44.40
C LEU A 278 -23.53 -33.71 -44.30
N ASP A 279 -24.20 -32.93 -43.46
CA ASP A 279 -23.94 -31.50 -43.30
C ASP A 279 -22.72 -31.21 -42.40
N PHE A 280 -22.23 -32.22 -41.66
CA PHE A 280 -21.13 -32.05 -40.71
C PHE A 280 -19.78 -32.51 -41.29
N PRO A 281 -18.69 -31.76 -41.05
CA PRO A 281 -17.34 -32.17 -41.45
C PRO A 281 -16.84 -33.42 -40.73
N THR A 282 -17.22 -33.59 -39.46
CA THR A 282 -16.76 -34.66 -38.58
C THR A 282 -17.93 -35.16 -37.73
N GLU A 283 -18.01 -36.47 -37.51
CA GLU A 283 -19.02 -37.11 -36.67
C GLU A 283 -19.03 -36.56 -35.22
N ARG A 284 -17.86 -36.17 -34.69
CA ARG A 284 -17.74 -35.55 -33.37
C ARG A 284 -18.51 -34.24 -33.24
N LEU A 285 -18.40 -33.35 -34.23
CA LEU A 285 -19.11 -32.06 -34.23
C LEU A 285 -20.63 -32.28 -34.32
N ARG A 286 -21.06 -33.28 -35.09
CA ARG A 286 -22.47 -33.69 -35.17
C ARG A 286 -23.00 -34.13 -33.81
N VAL A 287 -22.26 -35.01 -33.13
CA VAL A 287 -22.63 -35.53 -31.81
C VAL A 287 -22.67 -34.41 -30.77
N GLN A 288 -21.66 -33.54 -30.74
CA GLN A 288 -21.60 -32.40 -29.84
C GLN A 288 -22.77 -31.44 -30.06
N TRP A 289 -23.03 -31.05 -31.30
CA TRP A 289 -24.16 -30.20 -31.66
C TRP A 289 -25.50 -30.85 -31.32
N GLN A 290 -25.68 -32.15 -31.59
CA GLN A 290 -26.91 -32.86 -31.27
C GLN A 290 -27.14 -32.95 -29.75
N LYS A 291 -26.10 -33.27 -28.97
CA LYS A 291 -26.15 -33.29 -27.51
C LYS A 291 -26.49 -31.90 -26.96
N ARG A 292 -25.92 -30.83 -27.54
CA ARG A 292 -26.23 -29.44 -27.20
C ARG A 292 -27.70 -29.11 -27.41
N GLN A 293 -28.25 -29.37 -28.60
CA GLN A 293 -29.67 -29.11 -28.89
C GLN A 293 -30.60 -29.92 -27.96
N ALA A 294 -30.22 -31.17 -27.64
CA ALA A 294 -30.95 -32.00 -26.67
C ALA A 294 -30.95 -31.38 -25.27
N ASN A 295 -29.78 -30.95 -24.79
CA ASN A 295 -29.62 -30.32 -23.47
C ASN A 295 -30.40 -28.99 -23.39
N VAL A 296 -30.39 -28.17 -24.43
CA VAL A 296 -31.17 -26.92 -24.49
C VAL A 296 -32.67 -27.22 -24.39
N LEU A 297 -33.17 -28.21 -25.14
CA LEU A 297 -34.56 -28.64 -25.07
C LEU A 297 -34.92 -29.23 -23.70
N GLU A 298 -34.01 -29.98 -23.09
CA GLU A 298 -34.20 -30.55 -21.77
C GLU A 298 -34.36 -29.47 -20.69
N GLU A 299 -33.45 -28.49 -20.66
CA GLU A 299 -33.50 -27.39 -19.70
C GLU A 299 -34.80 -26.57 -19.84
N LEU A 300 -35.24 -26.31 -21.07
CA LEU A 300 -36.42 -25.49 -21.34
C LEU A 300 -37.74 -26.23 -21.13
N LEU A 301 -37.80 -27.55 -21.37
CA LEU A 301 -39.07 -28.29 -21.38
C LEU A 301 -39.31 -29.13 -20.12
N LEU A 302 -38.27 -29.61 -19.42
CA LEU A 302 -38.45 -30.43 -18.22
C LEU A 302 -38.57 -29.64 -16.92
N PHE A 303 -38.00 -28.43 -16.85
CA PHE A 303 -38.00 -27.63 -15.61
C PHE A 303 -39.25 -26.74 -15.45
N SER A 304 -40.24 -26.89 -16.33
CA SER A 304 -41.52 -26.19 -16.27
C SER A 304 -42.42 -26.81 -15.19
N ILE A 305 -42.76 -26.02 -14.15
CA ILE A 305 -43.50 -26.41 -12.92
C ILE A 305 -44.88 -27.08 -13.18
N SER A 306 -45.38 -27.08 -14.42
CA SER A 306 -46.77 -27.44 -14.75
C SER A 306 -46.97 -28.79 -15.45
N LEU A 307 -45.95 -29.66 -15.56
CA LEU A 307 -46.09 -30.90 -16.32
C LEU A 307 -46.66 -32.06 -15.47
N GLU A 308 -47.71 -32.72 -16.00
CA GLU A 308 -48.19 -34.02 -15.49
C GLU A 308 -47.02 -35.02 -15.47
N TYR A 309 -46.84 -35.74 -14.35
CA TYR A 309 -45.68 -36.63 -14.09
C TYR A 309 -45.39 -37.60 -15.23
N ASP A 310 -46.44 -38.16 -15.85
CA ASP A 310 -46.35 -39.13 -16.95
C ASP A 310 -45.81 -38.52 -18.27
N MET A 311 -46.12 -37.24 -18.51
CA MET A 311 -45.64 -36.50 -19.68
C MET A 311 -44.15 -36.11 -19.54
N SER A 312 -43.70 -35.83 -18.31
CA SER A 312 -42.29 -35.48 -18.02
C SER A 312 -41.38 -36.68 -18.23
N GLU A 313 -41.81 -37.87 -17.79
CA GLU A 313 -41.04 -39.11 -17.95
C GLU A 313 -40.94 -39.51 -19.43
N THR A 314 -42.03 -39.38 -20.19
CA THR A 314 -42.02 -39.61 -21.64
C THR A 314 -41.05 -38.67 -22.35
N LEU A 315 -41.04 -37.37 -21.98
CA LEU A 315 -40.13 -36.39 -22.57
C LEU A 315 -38.66 -36.68 -22.21
N ARG A 316 -38.38 -37.10 -20.97
CA ARG A 316 -37.04 -37.50 -20.52
C ARG A 316 -36.50 -38.70 -21.31
N ILE A 317 -37.33 -39.72 -21.55
CA ILE A 317 -36.98 -40.90 -22.36
C ILE A 317 -36.73 -40.51 -23.82
N VAL A 318 -37.51 -39.58 -24.37
CA VAL A 318 -37.34 -39.13 -25.76
C VAL A 318 -36.08 -38.27 -25.92
N LEU A 319 -35.76 -37.42 -24.94
CA LEU A 319 -34.54 -36.61 -24.95
C LEU A 319 -33.28 -37.45 -24.71
N SER A 320 -33.32 -38.49 -23.86
CA SER A 320 -32.17 -39.39 -23.68
C SER A 320 -31.85 -40.14 -24.98
N LYS A 321 -32.87 -40.61 -25.71
CA LYS A 321 -32.71 -41.18 -27.06
C LYS A 321 -32.11 -40.21 -28.07
N LEU A 322 -32.30 -38.90 -27.89
CA LEU A 322 -31.70 -37.87 -28.76
C LEU A 322 -30.22 -37.62 -28.40
N LYS A 323 -29.82 -37.88 -27.15
CA LYS A 323 -28.43 -37.78 -26.67
C LYS A 323 -27.58 -39.01 -26.99
N ASP A 324 -28.17 -40.21 -26.95
CA ASP A 324 -27.46 -41.46 -27.20
C ASP A 324 -27.17 -41.67 -28.69
N THR A 325 -25.89 -41.66 -29.02
CA THR A 325 -25.38 -41.50 -30.40
C THR A 325 -25.43 -42.75 -31.26
N GLU A 326 -25.67 -43.93 -30.67
CA GLU A 326 -25.63 -45.21 -31.39
C GLU A 326 -26.95 -45.56 -32.10
N ASP A 327 -28.10 -45.14 -31.56
CA ASP A 327 -29.42 -45.51 -32.11
C ASP A 327 -30.02 -44.47 -33.09
N TRP A 328 -29.60 -43.21 -33.02
CA TRP A 328 -30.20 -42.12 -33.82
C TRP A 328 -29.99 -42.25 -35.34
N VAL A 329 -29.07 -43.11 -35.80
CA VAL A 329 -28.58 -43.09 -37.18
C VAL A 329 -28.83 -44.38 -37.97
N VAL A 330 -29.24 -45.48 -37.34
CA VAL A 330 -29.32 -46.78 -38.04
C VAL A 330 -30.75 -47.26 -38.31
N SER A 331 -31.77 -46.75 -37.63
CA SER A 331 -33.11 -47.35 -37.73
C SER A 331 -34.22 -46.32 -37.95
N VAL A 332 -34.50 -46.04 -39.23
CA VAL A 332 -35.74 -45.44 -39.79
C VAL A 332 -35.90 -43.89 -39.68
N PRO A 333 -35.95 -43.16 -40.83
CA PRO A 333 -36.27 -41.72 -40.90
C PRO A 333 -37.60 -41.32 -40.24
N GLU A 334 -38.56 -42.25 -40.18
CA GLU A 334 -39.89 -42.06 -39.58
C GLU A 334 -39.81 -41.89 -38.05
N GLY A 335 -38.90 -42.59 -37.36
CA GLY A 335 -38.73 -42.48 -35.91
C GLY A 335 -38.16 -41.13 -35.45
N ARG A 336 -37.31 -40.49 -36.27
CA ARG A 336 -36.80 -39.13 -36.03
C ARG A 336 -37.92 -38.09 -36.13
N VAL A 337 -38.79 -38.22 -37.13
CA VAL A 337 -39.95 -37.32 -37.29
C VAL A 337 -40.91 -37.52 -36.14
N GLU A 338 -41.18 -38.76 -35.72
CA GLU A 338 -42.03 -39.07 -34.58
C GLU A 338 -41.52 -38.43 -33.28
N VAL A 339 -40.24 -38.61 -32.94
CA VAL A 339 -39.60 -37.98 -31.76
C VAL A 339 -39.72 -36.46 -31.78
N LEU A 340 -39.38 -35.81 -32.90
CA LEU A 340 -39.47 -34.35 -33.02
C LEU A 340 -40.92 -33.85 -32.98
N THR A 341 -41.87 -34.60 -33.51
CA THR A 341 -43.30 -34.25 -33.42
C THR A 341 -43.85 -34.40 -32.00
N ILE A 342 -43.36 -35.36 -31.22
CA ILE A 342 -43.69 -35.53 -29.81
C ILE A 342 -43.20 -34.29 -29.03
N ILE A 343 -41.91 -33.95 -29.13
CA ILE A 343 -41.34 -32.77 -28.45
C ILE A 343 -42.04 -31.47 -28.92
N GLY A 344 -42.30 -31.33 -30.22
CA GLY A 344 -43.01 -30.18 -30.77
C GLY A 344 -44.45 -30.04 -30.25
N ARG A 345 -45.16 -31.16 -30.03
CA ARG A 345 -46.50 -31.16 -29.43
C ARG A 345 -46.47 -30.73 -27.96
N TYR A 346 -45.44 -31.15 -27.21
CA TYR A 346 -45.23 -30.69 -25.84
C TYR A 346 -44.97 -29.18 -25.78
N ASN A 347 -44.08 -28.69 -26.64
CA ASN A 347 -43.81 -27.25 -26.72
C ASN A 347 -45.07 -26.45 -27.06
N ALA A 348 -45.86 -26.90 -28.05
CA ALA A 348 -47.12 -26.23 -28.41
C ALA A 348 -48.14 -26.22 -27.26
N LYS A 349 -48.17 -27.25 -26.41
CA LYS A 349 -49.02 -27.30 -25.20
C LYS A 349 -48.55 -26.27 -24.16
N LEU A 350 -47.23 -26.13 -23.96
CA LEU A 350 -46.65 -25.14 -23.05
C LEU A 350 -46.85 -23.71 -23.53
N SER A 351 -46.60 -23.41 -24.82
CA SER A 351 -46.84 -22.08 -25.40
C SER A 351 -48.32 -21.66 -25.37
N ALA A 352 -49.24 -22.60 -25.21
CA ALA A 352 -50.69 -22.36 -25.06
C ALA A 352 -51.15 -22.15 -23.60
N LEU A 353 -50.27 -22.36 -22.60
CA LEU A 353 -50.58 -22.10 -21.19
C LEU A 353 -50.68 -20.60 -20.89
N THR A 354 -51.39 -20.26 -19.81
CA THR A 354 -51.72 -18.87 -19.43
C THR A 354 -50.50 -17.97 -19.30
N LYS A 355 -50.53 -16.87 -20.05
CA LYS A 355 -49.64 -15.70 -19.92
C LYS A 355 -49.92 -15.02 -18.57
N LYS A 356 -48.89 -14.53 -17.89
CA LYS A 356 -49.00 -14.08 -16.48
C LYS A 356 -49.17 -12.57 -16.35
N PHE A 357 -48.71 -11.80 -17.33
CA PHE A 357 -48.63 -10.33 -17.25
C PHE A 357 -49.37 -9.61 -18.40
N ASP A 358 -50.13 -10.33 -19.22
CA ASP A 358 -50.88 -9.82 -20.39
C ASP A 358 -50.07 -8.90 -21.32
N LEU A 359 -48.74 -9.11 -21.38
CA LEU A 359 -47.85 -8.32 -22.24
C LEU A 359 -48.06 -8.70 -23.71
N LYS A 360 -47.91 -7.72 -24.60
CA LYS A 360 -47.95 -7.96 -26.04
C LYS A 360 -46.81 -8.92 -26.41
N ASP A 361 -47.17 -10.00 -27.10
CA ASP A 361 -46.24 -11.07 -27.47
C ASP A 361 -45.60 -11.77 -26.23
N GLU A 362 -46.27 -11.86 -25.07
CA GLU A 362 -45.74 -12.67 -23.96
C GLU A 362 -45.76 -14.17 -24.29
N THR A 363 -44.66 -14.88 -24.03
CA THR A 363 -44.61 -16.35 -24.15
C THR A 363 -44.51 -16.99 -22.78
N TYR A 364 -44.93 -18.26 -22.68
CA TYR A 364 -44.76 -19.07 -21.47
C TYR A 364 -43.28 -19.12 -21.01
N HIS A 365 -42.35 -19.18 -21.96
CA HIS A 365 -40.92 -19.33 -21.71
C HIS A 365 -40.25 -18.07 -21.18
N TRP A 366 -40.85 -16.89 -21.37
CA TRP A 366 -40.30 -15.64 -20.81
C TRP A 366 -40.26 -15.66 -19.28
N THR A 367 -41.31 -16.16 -18.62
CA THR A 367 -41.44 -16.11 -17.16
C THR A 367 -40.95 -17.38 -16.47
N HIS A 368 -41.10 -18.55 -17.10
CA HIS A 368 -40.73 -19.83 -16.47
C HIS A 368 -39.27 -20.24 -16.75
N ASN A 369 -38.71 -19.85 -17.91
CA ASN A 369 -37.37 -20.25 -18.34
C ASN A 369 -36.41 -19.07 -18.49
N TYR A 370 -36.68 -17.97 -17.76
CA TYR A 370 -35.90 -16.74 -17.83
C TYR A 370 -34.40 -16.96 -17.58
N HIS A 371 -34.03 -17.93 -16.73
CA HIS A 371 -32.66 -18.22 -16.35
C HIS A 371 -31.77 -18.64 -17.54
N LEU A 372 -32.30 -19.40 -18.52
CA LEU A 372 -31.57 -19.74 -19.73
C LEU A 372 -31.61 -18.58 -20.73
N ASN A 373 -32.77 -17.94 -20.90
CA ASN A 373 -32.93 -16.80 -21.82
C ASN A 373 -31.97 -15.65 -21.49
N PHE A 374 -31.79 -15.35 -20.19
CA PHE A 374 -30.88 -14.31 -19.73
C PHE A 374 -29.42 -14.68 -19.92
N ARG A 375 -29.03 -15.95 -19.71
CA ARG A 375 -27.67 -16.44 -20.04
C ARG A 375 -27.37 -16.36 -21.53
N LEU A 376 -28.35 -16.67 -22.38
CA LEU A 376 -28.21 -16.49 -23.84
C LEU A 376 -28.03 -15.01 -24.20
N TYR A 377 -28.83 -14.12 -23.60
CA TYR A 377 -28.72 -12.69 -23.86
C TYR A 377 -27.40 -12.09 -23.35
N GLU A 378 -26.92 -12.53 -22.18
CA GLU A 378 -25.61 -12.17 -21.64
C GLU A 378 -24.49 -12.49 -22.65
N LYS A 379 -24.53 -13.68 -23.29
CA LYS A 379 -23.57 -14.03 -24.34
C LYS A 379 -23.65 -13.17 -25.58
N LEU A 380 -24.85 -12.71 -25.96
CA LEU A 380 -24.99 -11.75 -27.06
C LEU A 380 -24.37 -10.39 -26.71
N LEU A 381 -24.58 -9.90 -25.50
CA LEU A 381 -23.98 -8.64 -25.05
C LEU A 381 -22.45 -8.73 -24.97
N CYS A 382 -21.90 -9.90 -24.67
CA CYS A 382 -20.45 -10.14 -24.70
C CYS A 382 -19.83 -10.01 -26.10
N SER A 383 -20.61 -10.03 -27.18
CA SER A 383 -20.08 -9.85 -28.56
C SER A 383 -19.67 -8.41 -28.89
N VAL A 384 -19.95 -7.45 -28.01
CA VAL A 384 -19.60 -6.03 -28.18
C VAL A 384 -18.13 -5.75 -27.80
N PHE A 385 -17.50 -6.65 -27.05
CA PHE A 385 -16.10 -6.51 -26.63
C PHE A 385 -15.16 -7.15 -27.65
N ASP A 386 -13.99 -6.55 -27.85
CA ASP A 386 -12.97 -7.09 -28.74
C ASP A 386 -12.34 -8.38 -28.17
N ILE A 387 -12.28 -9.45 -28.97
CA ILE A 387 -11.66 -10.75 -28.59
C ILE A 387 -10.18 -10.60 -28.22
N LEU A 388 -9.45 -9.69 -28.88
CA LEU A 388 -8.01 -9.50 -28.66
C LEU A 388 -7.75 -8.58 -27.48
N GLU A 389 -8.64 -7.60 -27.26
CA GLU A 389 -8.54 -6.60 -26.21
C GLU A 389 -9.84 -6.57 -25.39
N ASP A 390 -9.95 -7.50 -24.44
CA ASP A 390 -11.12 -7.76 -23.57
C ASP A 390 -11.77 -6.53 -22.90
N GLY A 391 -11.04 -5.41 -22.80
CA GLY A 391 -11.47 -4.17 -22.16
C GLY A 391 -11.99 -3.08 -23.12
N GLN A 392 -11.87 -3.29 -24.43
CA GLN A 392 -12.27 -2.32 -25.46
C GLN A 392 -13.57 -2.74 -26.15
N LEU A 393 -14.42 -1.75 -26.43
CA LEU A 393 -15.62 -1.92 -27.25
C LEU A 393 -15.25 -1.83 -28.73
N VAL A 394 -15.87 -2.67 -29.55
CA VAL A 394 -15.72 -2.65 -31.01
C VAL A 394 -16.32 -1.35 -31.59
N GLU A 395 -15.77 -0.85 -32.70
CA GLU A 395 -16.26 0.39 -33.34
C GLU A 395 -17.76 0.30 -33.68
N GLU A 396 -18.22 -0.87 -34.12
CA GLU A 396 -19.62 -1.16 -34.46
C GLU A 396 -20.48 -1.64 -33.26
N ALA A 397 -20.10 -1.26 -32.04
CA ALA A 397 -20.80 -1.68 -30.82
C ALA A 397 -22.31 -1.35 -30.82
N ASP A 398 -22.68 -0.15 -31.28
CA ASP A 398 -24.07 0.29 -31.33
C ASP A 398 -24.88 -0.53 -32.35
N GLU A 399 -24.28 -0.86 -33.50
CA GLU A 399 -24.91 -1.70 -34.52
C GLU A 399 -25.09 -3.16 -34.04
N ILE A 400 -24.14 -3.70 -33.28
CA ILE A 400 -24.26 -5.02 -32.64
C ILE A 400 -25.42 -5.01 -31.64
N LEU A 401 -25.52 -3.98 -30.80
CA LEU A 401 -26.61 -3.83 -29.83
C LEU A 401 -27.98 -3.71 -30.53
N GLU A 402 -28.10 -2.91 -31.60
CA GLU A 402 -29.32 -2.82 -32.41
C GLU A 402 -29.70 -4.15 -33.06
N THR A 403 -28.71 -4.96 -33.43
CA THR A 403 -28.94 -6.31 -33.96
C THR A 403 -29.41 -7.27 -32.86
N ALA A 404 -28.85 -7.17 -31.64
CA ALA A 404 -29.29 -7.94 -30.48
C ALA A 404 -30.73 -7.60 -30.04
N LYS A 405 -31.24 -6.37 -30.29
CA LYS A 405 -32.65 -6.03 -30.01
C LYS A 405 -33.65 -6.92 -30.74
N LEU A 406 -33.25 -7.51 -31.87
CA LEU A 406 -34.12 -8.43 -32.62
C LEU A 406 -34.42 -9.71 -31.84
N THR A 407 -33.58 -10.11 -30.87
CA THR A 407 -33.83 -11.30 -30.03
C THR A 407 -34.79 -11.03 -28.87
N TRP A 408 -35.14 -9.77 -28.59
CA TRP A 408 -36.00 -9.40 -27.46
C TRP A 408 -37.35 -10.12 -27.45
N PRO A 409 -38.10 -10.24 -28.56
CA PRO A 409 -39.38 -10.96 -28.58
C PRO A 409 -39.25 -12.48 -28.35
N ILE A 410 -38.07 -13.04 -28.58
CA ILE A 410 -37.82 -14.49 -28.37
C ILE A 410 -37.42 -14.75 -26.92
N LEU A 411 -36.55 -13.88 -26.37
CA LEU A 411 -35.95 -14.06 -25.04
C LEU A 411 -36.75 -13.41 -23.91
N GLY A 412 -37.69 -12.51 -24.21
CA GLY A 412 -38.48 -11.78 -23.21
C GLY A 412 -37.73 -10.61 -22.56
N ILE A 413 -36.83 -10.00 -23.32
CA ILE A 413 -36.02 -8.85 -22.87
C ILE A 413 -36.79 -7.55 -23.14
N THR A 414 -37.02 -6.76 -22.11
CA THR A 414 -37.51 -5.38 -22.23
C THR A 414 -36.36 -4.40 -22.32
N GLU A 415 -36.62 -3.17 -22.76
CA GLU A 415 -35.60 -2.11 -22.80
C GLU A 415 -34.97 -1.87 -21.42
N LYS A 416 -35.79 -1.92 -20.37
CA LYS A 416 -35.35 -1.82 -18.97
C LYS A 416 -34.39 -2.95 -18.57
N LEU A 417 -34.78 -4.20 -18.83
CA LEU A 417 -33.92 -5.36 -18.56
C LEU A 417 -32.62 -5.26 -19.34
N HIS A 418 -32.66 -4.86 -20.61
CA HIS A 418 -31.46 -4.66 -21.40
C HIS A 418 -30.51 -3.62 -20.77
N GLY A 419 -31.03 -2.47 -20.32
CA GLY A 419 -30.19 -1.45 -19.68
C GLY A 419 -29.41 -1.98 -18.47
N ILE A 420 -30.08 -2.74 -17.61
CA ILE A 420 -29.44 -3.36 -16.42
C ILE A 420 -28.47 -4.47 -16.81
N PHE A 421 -28.86 -5.37 -17.71
CA PHE A 421 -27.98 -6.45 -18.17
C PHE A 421 -26.73 -5.90 -18.84
N TYR A 422 -26.88 -4.87 -19.66
CA TYR A 422 -25.76 -4.24 -20.32
C TYR A 422 -24.85 -3.53 -19.32
N ALA A 423 -25.42 -2.81 -18.35
CA ALA A 423 -24.65 -2.24 -17.24
C ALA A 423 -23.88 -3.32 -16.45
N TRP A 424 -24.52 -4.45 -16.16
CA TRP A 424 -23.91 -5.57 -15.46
C TRP A 424 -22.76 -6.18 -16.24
N VAL A 425 -22.93 -6.46 -17.54
CA VAL A 425 -21.88 -7.06 -18.39
C VAL A 425 -20.70 -6.09 -18.54
N LEU A 426 -20.96 -4.80 -18.76
CA LEU A 426 -19.93 -3.75 -18.77
C LEU A 426 -19.16 -3.71 -17.44
N PHE A 427 -19.88 -3.78 -16.32
CA PHE A 427 -19.27 -3.78 -14.98
C PHE A 427 -18.45 -5.05 -14.70
N GLN A 428 -18.93 -6.22 -15.12
CA GLN A 428 -18.21 -7.48 -14.97
C GLN A 428 -16.90 -7.47 -15.76
N LYS A 429 -16.92 -6.94 -16.99
CA LYS A 429 -15.71 -6.74 -17.80
C LYS A 429 -14.79 -5.69 -17.20
N PHE A 430 -15.31 -4.58 -16.68
CA PHE A 430 -14.52 -3.61 -15.91
C PHE A 430 -13.84 -4.25 -14.70
N ALA A 431 -14.54 -5.02 -13.88
CA ALA A 431 -13.99 -5.67 -12.70
C ALA A 431 -12.86 -6.67 -13.02
N GLN A 432 -12.79 -7.15 -14.27
CA GLN A 432 -11.73 -8.04 -14.76
C GLN A 432 -10.55 -7.27 -15.38
N THR A 433 -10.84 -6.21 -16.15
CA THR A 433 -9.86 -5.51 -17.01
C THR A 433 -9.29 -4.23 -16.37
N GLY A 434 -10.06 -3.57 -15.50
CA GLY A 434 -9.72 -2.28 -14.91
C GLY A 434 -9.94 -1.06 -15.81
N GLU A 435 -10.59 -1.24 -16.97
CA GLU A 435 -10.80 -0.17 -17.96
C GLU A 435 -11.86 0.86 -17.53
N ILE A 436 -11.45 2.12 -17.39
CA ILE A 436 -12.25 3.20 -16.80
C ILE A 436 -13.48 3.53 -17.66
N LEU A 437 -13.34 3.45 -18.98
CA LEU A 437 -14.43 3.77 -19.90
C LEU A 437 -15.62 2.82 -19.68
N LEU A 438 -15.37 1.53 -19.42
CA LEU A 438 -16.44 0.56 -19.15
C LEU A 438 -17.25 0.92 -17.91
N LEU A 439 -16.57 1.35 -16.84
CA LEU A 439 -17.23 1.82 -15.61
C LEU A 439 -18.11 3.04 -15.88
N LYS A 440 -17.63 4.01 -16.67
CA LYS A 440 -18.44 5.20 -17.04
C LYS A 440 -19.68 4.83 -17.84
N HIS A 441 -19.56 3.90 -18.79
CA HIS A 441 -20.71 3.43 -19.56
C HIS A 441 -21.71 2.68 -18.66
N ALA A 442 -21.23 1.82 -17.75
CA ALA A 442 -22.09 1.12 -16.79
C ALA A 442 -22.84 2.11 -15.88
N SER A 443 -22.16 3.11 -15.33
CA SER A 443 -22.77 4.17 -14.51
C SER A 443 -23.85 4.94 -15.27
N LEU A 444 -23.60 5.27 -16.54
CA LEU A 444 -24.57 5.97 -17.39
C LEU A 444 -25.81 5.11 -17.67
N GLN A 445 -25.66 3.81 -17.89
CA GLN A 445 -26.79 2.89 -18.08
C GLN A 445 -27.62 2.74 -16.81
N ILE A 446 -26.98 2.64 -15.63
CA ILE A 446 -27.68 2.60 -14.34
C ILE A 446 -28.40 3.92 -14.07
N GLN A 447 -27.78 5.06 -14.37
CA GLN A 447 -28.44 6.35 -14.22
C GLN A 447 -29.66 6.49 -15.14
N LYS A 448 -29.56 6.05 -16.41
CA LYS A 448 -30.71 6.00 -17.32
C LYS A 448 -31.81 5.12 -16.74
N PHE A 449 -31.47 3.94 -16.24
CA PHE A 449 -32.41 3.02 -15.62
C PHE A 449 -33.17 3.65 -14.45
N LEU A 450 -32.48 4.34 -13.54
CA LEU A 450 -33.10 4.98 -12.37
C LEU A 450 -34.01 6.17 -12.70
N LEU A 451 -33.87 6.77 -13.89
CA LEU A 451 -34.69 7.89 -14.35
C LEU A 451 -35.96 7.46 -15.11
N HIS A 452 -36.06 6.19 -15.52
CA HIS A 452 -37.24 5.70 -16.23
C HIS A 452 -38.35 5.32 -15.24
N HIS A 453 -39.48 6.00 -15.34
CA HIS A 453 -40.73 5.62 -14.65
C HIS A 453 -41.58 4.76 -15.60
N ASP A 454 -41.86 3.53 -15.18
CA ASP A 454 -42.67 2.60 -15.97
C ASP A 454 -44.14 2.63 -15.54
N ILE A 455 -44.98 1.99 -16.37
CA ILE A 455 -46.33 1.56 -16.00
C ILE A 455 -46.19 0.38 -15.01
N GLU A 456 -47.02 0.34 -13.96
CA GLU A 456 -46.97 -0.66 -12.87
C GLU A 456 -46.79 -2.11 -13.35
N GLU A 457 -47.40 -2.49 -14.47
CA GLU A 457 -47.34 -3.84 -15.06
C GLU A 457 -45.94 -4.23 -15.56
N ALA A 458 -45.19 -3.30 -16.14
CA ALA A 458 -43.82 -3.53 -16.61
C ALA A 458 -42.82 -3.62 -15.46
N GLU A 459 -43.09 -2.93 -14.35
CA GLU A 459 -42.34 -3.07 -13.10
C GLU A 459 -42.59 -4.43 -12.47
N LEU A 460 -43.85 -4.87 -12.39
CA LEU A 460 -44.22 -6.19 -11.86
C LEU A 460 -43.59 -7.32 -12.68
N TYR A 461 -43.52 -7.19 -14.01
CA TYR A 461 -42.82 -8.16 -14.87
C TYR A 461 -41.32 -8.21 -14.57
N THR A 462 -40.65 -7.05 -14.52
CA THR A 462 -39.21 -6.94 -14.26
C THR A 462 -38.84 -7.49 -12.87
N ASN A 463 -39.68 -7.25 -11.87
CA ASN A 463 -39.46 -7.68 -10.49
C ASN A 463 -39.84 -9.16 -10.25
N SER A 464 -40.46 -9.83 -11.23
CA SER A 464 -40.90 -11.22 -11.10
C SER A 464 -39.77 -12.26 -11.19
N PHE A 465 -38.61 -11.87 -11.70
CA PHE A 465 -37.45 -12.75 -11.89
C PHE A 465 -36.63 -12.85 -10.60
N VAL A 466 -36.55 -14.04 -10.03
CA VAL A 466 -35.94 -14.26 -8.71
C VAL A 466 -34.49 -14.75 -8.83
N CYS A 467 -33.57 -14.14 -8.11
CA CYS A 467 -32.19 -14.62 -7.95
C CYS A 467 -31.94 -15.04 -6.50
N SER A 468 -31.13 -16.09 -6.32
CA SER A 468 -30.71 -16.55 -4.99
C SER A 468 -29.47 -15.78 -4.55
N GLU A 469 -29.49 -15.29 -3.32
CA GLU A 469 -28.36 -14.60 -2.71
C GLU A 469 -27.35 -15.61 -2.12
N ALA A 470 -26.06 -15.42 -2.42
CA ALA A 470 -24.96 -16.19 -1.82
C ALA A 470 -24.41 -15.50 -0.54
N CYS A 471 -24.87 -14.29 -0.21
CA CYS A 471 -24.44 -13.51 0.93
C CYS A 471 -25.35 -13.74 2.14
N GLY A 472 -25.05 -14.78 2.92
CA GLY A 472 -25.39 -14.90 4.35
C GLY A 472 -26.87 -15.02 4.77
N GLY A 473 -27.82 -14.63 3.92
CA GLY A 473 -29.26 -14.73 4.17
C GLY A 473 -29.97 -15.32 2.96
N ASP A 474 -30.90 -16.25 3.19
CA ASP A 474 -31.71 -16.92 2.17
C ASP A 474 -32.84 -15.98 1.69
N ARG A 475 -32.47 -14.77 1.22
CA ARG A 475 -33.41 -13.77 0.69
C ARG A 475 -33.47 -13.89 -0.83
N ALA A 476 -34.68 -14.09 -1.33
CA ALA A 476 -34.98 -14.03 -2.75
C ALA A 476 -35.06 -12.56 -3.19
N LEU A 477 -34.10 -12.12 -4.01
CA LEU A 477 -34.08 -10.78 -4.60
C LEU A 477 -34.58 -10.82 -6.05
N SER A 478 -35.12 -9.71 -6.54
CA SER A 478 -35.33 -9.59 -7.98
C SER A 478 -33.98 -9.61 -8.70
N LEU A 479 -33.95 -10.03 -9.96
CA LEU A 479 -32.75 -10.00 -10.80
C LEU A 479 -32.11 -8.62 -10.83
N VAL A 480 -32.93 -7.58 -10.92
CA VAL A 480 -32.49 -6.19 -10.95
C VAL A 480 -31.83 -5.80 -9.63
N ASP A 481 -32.52 -6.07 -8.52
CA ASP A 481 -31.99 -5.77 -7.19
C ASP A 481 -30.72 -6.56 -6.92
N SER A 482 -30.63 -7.80 -7.40
CA SER A 482 -29.44 -8.64 -7.27
C SER A 482 -28.25 -8.07 -8.05
N ALA A 483 -28.46 -7.61 -9.29
CA ALA A 483 -27.42 -6.97 -10.09
C ALA A 483 -26.91 -5.68 -9.44
N LEU A 484 -27.84 -4.80 -9.04
CA LEU A 484 -27.50 -3.52 -8.39
C LEU A 484 -26.81 -3.72 -7.04
N LEU A 485 -27.30 -4.67 -6.23
CA LEU A 485 -26.69 -5.02 -4.95
C LEU A 485 -25.27 -5.56 -5.14
N LYS A 486 -25.04 -6.48 -6.09
CA LYS A 486 -23.70 -7.04 -6.35
C LYS A 486 -22.72 -5.98 -6.84
N ILE A 487 -23.16 -5.07 -7.70
CA ILE A 487 -22.36 -3.91 -8.11
C ILE A 487 -22.04 -3.04 -6.89
N ASN A 488 -23.03 -2.74 -6.05
CA ASN A 488 -22.84 -1.93 -4.85
C ASN A 488 -21.87 -2.60 -3.85
N VAL A 489 -22.05 -3.89 -3.56
CA VAL A 489 -21.19 -4.68 -2.67
C VAL A 489 -19.76 -4.72 -3.19
N TRP A 490 -19.56 -4.92 -4.50
CA TRP A 490 -18.23 -4.86 -5.09
C TRP A 490 -17.61 -3.47 -4.92
N CYS A 491 -18.34 -2.40 -5.23
CA CYS A 491 -17.85 -1.02 -5.09
C CYS A 491 -17.50 -0.73 -3.63
N ARG A 492 -18.37 -1.08 -2.68
CA ARG A 492 -18.11 -0.92 -1.24
C ARG A 492 -16.85 -1.66 -0.83
N ARG A 493 -16.66 -2.92 -1.21
CA ARG A 493 -15.44 -3.69 -0.87
C ARG A 493 -14.16 -3.04 -1.40
N GLN A 494 -14.19 -2.48 -2.61
CA GLN A 494 -13.02 -1.75 -3.14
C GLN A 494 -12.78 -0.44 -2.37
N LEU A 495 -13.84 0.28 -2.02
CA LEU A 495 -13.77 1.55 -1.31
C LEU A 495 -13.43 1.37 0.18
N GLU A 496 -13.82 0.27 0.81
CA GLU A 496 -13.44 -0.08 2.19
C GLU A 496 -11.94 -0.22 2.40
N ASN A 497 -11.17 -0.42 1.34
CA ASN A 497 -9.71 -0.37 1.36
C ASN A 497 -9.16 0.45 0.18
N TYR A 498 -9.69 1.66 -0.02
CA TYR A 498 -9.28 2.49 -1.15
C TYR A 498 -7.79 2.87 -1.12
N HIS A 499 -7.18 2.91 0.07
CA HIS A 499 -5.75 3.14 0.23
C HIS A 499 -4.87 2.09 -0.45
N ALA A 500 -5.30 0.82 -0.48
CA ALA A 500 -4.59 -0.27 -1.14
C ALA A 500 -4.93 -0.39 -2.63
N HIS A 501 -6.20 -0.20 -2.99
CA HIS A 501 -6.68 -0.42 -4.36
C HIS A 501 -6.40 0.74 -5.31
N PHE A 502 -6.33 1.98 -4.80
CA PHE A 502 -6.18 3.17 -5.63
C PHE A 502 -4.86 3.90 -5.37
N SER A 503 -4.30 4.43 -6.45
CA SER A 503 -3.08 5.25 -6.46
C SER A 503 -3.34 6.55 -7.20
N LYS A 504 -2.38 7.48 -7.14
CA LYS A 504 -2.45 8.75 -7.86
C LYS A 504 -2.68 8.58 -9.38
N LYS A 505 -2.28 7.44 -9.96
CA LYS A 505 -2.51 7.12 -11.39
C LYS A 505 -3.96 6.72 -11.70
N ASN A 506 -4.70 6.19 -10.72
CA ASN A 506 -6.05 5.64 -10.87
C ASN A 506 -7.11 6.51 -10.18
N TYR A 507 -6.85 7.81 -10.02
CA TYR A 507 -7.73 8.75 -9.32
C TYR A 507 -9.14 8.82 -9.91
N SER A 508 -9.28 8.77 -11.24
CA SER A 508 -10.58 8.81 -11.90
C SER A 508 -11.41 7.55 -11.65
N ILE A 509 -10.77 6.38 -11.51
CA ILE A 509 -11.47 5.12 -11.19
C ILE A 509 -12.08 5.20 -9.79
N PHE A 510 -11.35 5.78 -8.84
CA PHE A 510 -11.85 5.99 -7.48
C PHE A 510 -13.07 6.94 -7.49
N GLU A 511 -13.00 8.08 -8.19
CA GLU A 511 -14.13 9.01 -8.28
C GLU A 511 -15.36 8.35 -8.92
N ASP A 512 -15.19 7.65 -10.04
CA ASP A 512 -16.29 6.97 -10.74
C ASP A 512 -16.89 5.82 -9.89
N THR A 513 -16.06 5.05 -9.16
CA THR A 513 -16.51 3.97 -8.27
C THR A 513 -17.27 4.53 -7.07
N LEU A 514 -16.82 5.64 -6.50
CA LEU A 514 -17.51 6.32 -5.41
C LEU A 514 -18.86 6.87 -5.87
N ASN A 515 -18.90 7.54 -7.03
CA ASN A 515 -20.15 8.06 -7.60
C ASN A 515 -21.17 6.94 -7.84
N LEU A 516 -20.71 5.79 -8.36
CA LEU A 516 -21.55 4.62 -8.56
C LEU A 516 -22.07 4.04 -7.24
N ALA A 517 -21.22 3.92 -6.22
CA ALA A 517 -21.63 3.47 -4.90
C ALA A 517 -22.70 4.38 -4.30
N LEU A 518 -22.50 5.70 -4.37
CA LEU A 518 -23.43 6.71 -3.86
C LEU A 518 -24.77 6.73 -4.61
N LEU A 519 -24.75 6.53 -5.93
CA LEU A 519 -25.97 6.42 -6.73
C LEU A 519 -26.86 5.26 -6.25
N LEU A 520 -26.23 4.13 -5.90
CA LEU A 520 -26.88 2.89 -5.48
C LEU A 520 -27.25 2.87 -3.98
N VAL A 521 -26.77 3.81 -3.16
CA VAL A 521 -27.22 3.94 -1.76
C VAL A 521 -28.71 4.28 -1.68
N LYS A 522 -29.21 5.07 -2.65
CA LYS A 522 -30.60 5.54 -2.64
C LYS A 522 -31.63 4.43 -2.85
N THR A 523 -31.22 3.31 -3.44
CA THR A 523 -32.11 2.21 -3.83
C THR A 523 -32.18 1.09 -2.79
N HIS A 524 -31.16 0.96 -1.94
CA HIS A 524 -31.07 -0.13 -0.96
C HIS A 524 -31.28 0.41 0.46
N ILE A 525 -32.45 0.13 1.02
CA ILE A 525 -32.79 0.42 2.41
C ILE A 525 -32.17 -0.68 3.29
N GLU A 526 -31.25 -0.24 4.15
CA GLU A 526 -30.79 -0.88 5.40
C GLU A 526 -30.42 -2.36 5.34
N ASP A 527 -29.13 -2.66 5.22
CA ASP A 527 -28.57 -3.89 5.78
C ASP A 527 -28.09 -3.56 7.20
N GLY A 528 -28.89 -3.94 8.19
CA GLY A 528 -28.68 -3.75 9.62
C GLY A 528 -27.54 -4.60 10.21
N CYS A 529 -26.42 -4.69 9.50
CA CYS A 529 -25.25 -5.49 9.89
C CYS A 529 -23.97 -4.65 10.02
N GLU A 530 -24.06 -3.31 9.98
CA GLU A 530 -22.89 -2.42 9.92
C GLU A 530 -22.61 -1.61 11.20
N GLU A 531 -23.23 -1.95 12.34
CA GLU A 531 -23.04 -1.18 13.60
C GLU A 531 -21.80 -1.57 14.42
N ASP A 532 -21.16 -2.72 14.18
CA ASP A 532 -20.22 -3.28 15.17
C ASP A 532 -18.76 -2.79 15.10
N ILE A 533 -18.41 -1.80 14.25
CA ILE A 533 -17.03 -1.26 14.16
C ILE A 533 -16.99 0.27 13.99
N MET A 534 -17.94 1.01 14.55
CA MET A 534 -17.90 2.47 14.52
C MET A 534 -17.15 3.03 15.72
N LEU A 535 -15.81 3.17 15.62
CA LEU A 535 -14.99 3.84 16.64
C LEU A 535 -15.19 5.37 16.65
N ILE A 536 -15.72 5.95 15.56
CA ILE A 536 -16.12 7.36 15.45
C ILE A 536 -17.54 7.40 14.92
N GLU A 537 -18.46 7.97 15.69
CA GLU A 537 -19.87 8.07 15.33
C GLU A 537 -20.07 9.10 14.22
N SER A 538 -21.00 8.83 13.29
CA SER A 538 -21.39 9.81 12.28
C SER A 538 -22.30 10.90 12.89
N PRO A 539 -22.29 12.14 12.40
CA PRO A 539 -23.19 13.19 12.89
C PRO A 539 -24.67 12.80 12.77
N GLU A 540 -25.46 13.05 13.81
CA GLU A 540 -26.91 12.80 13.82
C GLU A 540 -27.63 13.60 12.72
N GLY A 541 -28.54 12.96 11.98
CA GLY A 541 -29.30 13.60 10.90
C GLY A 541 -28.57 13.73 9.55
N SER A 542 -27.39 13.13 9.41
CA SER A 542 -26.64 13.09 8.14
C SER A 542 -27.39 12.33 7.03
N ILE A 543 -27.26 12.85 5.80
CA ILE A 543 -27.83 12.26 4.58
C ILE A 543 -27.18 10.87 4.34
N PRO A 544 -27.91 9.85 3.83
CA PRO A 544 -27.36 8.50 3.61
C PRO A 544 -26.02 8.46 2.87
N GLU A 545 -25.83 9.33 1.87
CA GLU A 545 -24.57 9.51 1.15
C GLU A 545 -23.42 9.91 2.08
N SER A 546 -23.65 10.88 2.97
CA SER A 546 -22.65 11.33 3.95
C SER A 546 -22.33 10.24 4.96
N LYS A 547 -23.32 9.44 5.39
CA LYS A 547 -23.11 8.30 6.29
C LYS A 547 -22.26 7.21 5.64
N LEU A 548 -22.51 6.89 4.37
CA LEU A 548 -21.70 5.92 3.64
C LEU A 548 -20.25 6.43 3.51
N VAL A 549 -20.05 7.68 3.11
CA VAL A 549 -18.70 8.25 2.97
C VAL A 549 -17.95 8.22 4.30
N HIS A 550 -18.61 8.58 5.41
CA HIS A 550 -18.05 8.46 6.75
C HIS A 550 -17.61 7.02 7.07
N LEU A 551 -18.49 6.04 6.85
CA LEU A 551 -18.19 4.62 7.06
C LEU A 551 -17.00 4.14 6.21
N LEU A 552 -16.96 4.51 4.93
CA LEU A 552 -15.87 4.12 4.01
C LEU A 552 -14.53 4.71 4.45
N VAL A 553 -14.51 5.96 4.90
CA VAL A 553 -13.30 6.61 5.42
C VAL A 553 -12.80 5.87 6.66
N VAL A 554 -13.68 5.61 7.63
CA VAL A 554 -13.31 4.89 8.86
C VAL A 554 -12.79 3.48 8.53
N ARG A 555 -13.49 2.71 7.69
CA ARG A 555 -13.05 1.36 7.29
C ARG A 555 -11.72 1.37 6.55
N SER A 556 -11.52 2.29 5.60
CA SER A 556 -10.27 2.34 4.83
C SER A 556 -9.08 2.80 5.64
N ILE A 557 -9.25 3.75 6.55
CA ILE A 557 -8.16 4.18 7.44
C ILE A 557 -7.80 3.05 8.41
N HIS A 558 -8.79 2.32 8.93
CA HIS A 558 -8.53 1.15 9.77
C HIS A 558 -7.76 0.05 9.01
N ALA A 559 -8.16 -0.23 7.77
CA ALA A 559 -7.47 -1.19 6.90
C ALA A 559 -6.04 -0.75 6.59
N ALA A 560 -5.84 0.54 6.27
CA ALA A 560 -4.52 1.11 6.02
C ALA A 560 -3.62 1.04 7.26
N TYR A 561 -4.18 1.31 8.45
CA TYR A 561 -3.48 1.16 9.72
C TYR A 561 -3.06 -0.29 9.98
N LYS A 562 -3.96 -1.27 9.80
CA LYS A 562 -3.63 -2.70 9.94
C LYS A 562 -2.51 -3.12 8.98
N GLN A 563 -2.56 -2.67 7.73
CA GLN A 563 -1.51 -2.96 6.75
C GLN A 563 -0.18 -2.32 7.13
N ALA A 564 -0.20 -1.07 7.61
CA ALA A 564 0.99 -0.38 8.09
C ALA A 564 1.61 -1.11 9.29
N LEU A 565 0.78 -1.58 10.23
CA LEU A 565 1.19 -2.35 11.42
C LEU A 565 1.93 -3.65 11.04
N ILE A 566 1.34 -4.43 10.12
CA ILE A 566 1.96 -5.67 9.63
C ILE A 566 3.28 -5.36 8.90
N SER A 567 3.31 -4.27 8.12
CA SER A 567 4.52 -3.86 7.39
C SER A 567 5.62 -3.35 8.30
N SER A 568 5.29 -2.71 9.43
CA SER A 568 6.26 -2.20 10.40
C SER A 568 6.91 -3.34 11.17
N ASP A 569 6.14 -4.38 11.50
CA ASP A 569 6.66 -5.57 12.15
C ASP A 569 7.68 -6.27 11.25
N GLY A 570 7.35 -6.48 9.97
CA GLY A 570 8.26 -7.10 9.01
C GLY A 570 9.54 -6.28 8.75
N ARG A 571 9.45 -4.95 8.72
CA ARG A 571 10.60 -4.07 8.48
C ARG A 571 11.46 -3.84 9.72
N SER A 572 10.90 -3.96 10.92
CA SER A 572 11.66 -3.80 12.16
C SER A 572 12.88 -4.73 12.23
N GLU A 573 12.72 -5.97 11.75
CA GLU A 573 13.79 -6.98 11.67
C GLU A 573 14.86 -6.61 10.63
N MET A 574 14.50 -5.89 9.56
CA MET A 574 15.42 -5.51 8.47
C MET A 574 16.18 -4.21 8.77
N GLU A 575 15.51 -3.23 9.37
CA GLU A 575 16.06 -1.89 9.63
C GLU A 575 16.68 -1.74 11.01
N PHE A 576 16.59 -2.76 11.88
CA PHE A 576 17.02 -2.71 13.28
C PHE A 576 16.43 -1.51 14.04
N LYS A 577 15.18 -1.16 13.74
CA LYS A 577 14.42 -0.05 14.36
C LYS A 577 13.18 -0.57 15.06
N HIS A 578 12.71 0.16 16.06
CA HIS A 578 11.49 -0.18 16.76
C HIS A 578 10.26 -0.08 15.82
N PRO A 579 9.33 -1.06 15.83
CA PRO A 579 8.18 -1.06 14.92
C PRO A 579 7.31 0.21 15.02
N LEU A 580 7.14 0.78 16.22
CA LEU A 580 6.38 2.04 16.40
C LEU A 580 6.98 3.23 15.65
N THR A 581 8.31 3.32 15.56
CA THR A 581 9.00 4.37 14.79
C THR A 581 8.69 4.24 13.30
N ILE A 582 8.69 2.99 12.79
CA ILE A 582 8.35 2.70 11.40
C ILE A 582 6.86 2.98 11.16
N LEU A 583 5.99 2.55 12.08
CA LEU A 583 4.55 2.78 12.02
C LEU A 583 4.21 4.27 11.96
N ALA A 584 4.80 5.12 12.81
CA ALA A 584 4.57 6.56 12.80
C ALA A 584 4.89 7.20 11.44
N ASN A 585 6.02 6.80 10.83
CA ASN A 585 6.44 7.29 9.53
C ASN A 585 5.51 6.79 8.40
N GLU A 586 5.04 5.56 8.45
CA GLU A 586 4.08 5.02 7.48
C GLU A 586 2.71 5.69 7.59
N LEU A 587 2.19 5.88 8.81
CA LEU A 587 0.92 6.57 9.02
C LEU A 587 1.00 8.03 8.59
N LYS A 588 2.17 8.67 8.69
CA LYS A 588 2.42 10.00 8.11
C LYS A 588 2.23 9.98 6.59
N LEU A 589 2.78 8.99 5.89
CA LEU A 589 2.60 8.84 4.44
C LEU A 589 1.13 8.55 4.07
N VAL A 590 0.42 7.76 4.87
CA VAL A 590 -1.02 7.51 4.71
C VAL A 590 -1.80 8.82 4.86
N ALA A 591 -1.53 9.62 5.90
CA ALA A 591 -2.17 10.92 6.11
C ALA A 591 -1.91 11.90 4.96
N GLU A 592 -0.68 11.94 4.43
CA GLU A 592 -0.33 12.77 3.27
C GLU A 592 -1.07 12.31 2.00
N LYS A 593 -1.16 10.99 1.77
CA LYS A 593 -1.91 10.41 0.64
C LYS A 593 -3.41 10.73 0.75
N GLU A 594 -3.98 10.58 1.95
CA GLU A 594 -5.38 10.89 2.22
C GLU A 594 -5.71 12.34 1.88
N CYS A 595 -4.94 13.28 2.42
CA CYS A 595 -5.15 14.72 2.20
C CYS A 595 -4.98 15.12 0.72
N THR A 596 -4.04 14.51 0.00
CA THR A 596 -3.68 14.94 -1.37
C THR A 596 -4.50 14.25 -2.47
N VAL A 597 -4.90 12.99 -2.27
CA VAL A 597 -5.54 12.17 -3.30
C VAL A 597 -7.04 12.00 -3.02
N PHE A 598 -7.45 11.68 -1.80
CA PHE A 598 -8.82 11.21 -1.53
C PHE A 598 -9.72 12.30 -0.96
N SER A 599 -9.21 13.09 -0.01
CA SER A 599 -9.96 14.17 0.65
C SER A 599 -10.60 15.19 -0.32
N PRO A 600 -9.95 15.61 -1.43
CA PRO A 600 -10.59 16.54 -2.39
C PRO A 600 -11.86 16.00 -3.08
N ILE A 601 -12.02 14.67 -3.16
CA ILE A 601 -13.24 14.04 -3.70
C ILE A 601 -14.24 13.84 -2.57
N LEU A 602 -13.80 13.27 -1.45
CA LEU A 602 -14.66 12.89 -0.34
C LEU A 602 -15.35 14.12 0.28
N THR A 603 -14.66 15.26 0.35
CA THR A 603 -15.20 16.53 0.86
C THR A 603 -16.36 17.10 0.06
N LYS A 604 -16.53 16.70 -1.22
CA LYS A 604 -17.72 17.07 -2.02
C LYS A 604 -19.00 16.47 -1.46
N TYR A 605 -18.90 15.29 -0.83
CA TYR A 605 -20.02 14.51 -0.31
C TYR A 605 -20.12 14.54 1.21
N TYR A 606 -18.98 14.63 1.89
CA TYR A 606 -18.88 14.72 3.34
C TYR A 606 -17.78 15.74 3.74
N PRO A 607 -18.15 16.98 4.12
CA PRO A 607 -17.19 18.05 4.39
C PRO A 607 -16.13 17.73 5.46
N GLU A 608 -16.47 16.91 6.45
CA GLU A 608 -15.57 16.56 7.55
C GLU A 608 -14.69 15.31 7.26
N ALA A 609 -14.75 14.74 6.05
CA ALA A 609 -14.03 13.50 5.68
C ALA A 609 -12.54 13.52 6.02
N GLN A 610 -11.86 14.62 5.66
CA GLN A 610 -10.43 14.78 5.92
C GLN A 610 -10.12 14.84 7.42
N GLY A 611 -10.95 15.55 8.20
CA GLY A 611 -10.78 15.66 9.64
C GLY A 611 -10.98 14.33 10.34
N VAL A 612 -12.05 13.60 9.99
CA VAL A 612 -12.33 12.26 10.53
C VAL A 612 -11.16 11.30 10.26
N ALA A 613 -10.62 11.29 9.04
CA ALA A 613 -9.49 10.43 8.70
C ALA A 613 -8.24 10.72 9.56
N LEU A 614 -7.89 12.00 9.71
CA LEU A 614 -6.73 12.44 10.50
C LEU A 614 -6.89 12.17 11.99
N ILE A 615 -8.07 12.46 12.55
CA ILE A 615 -8.40 12.19 13.96
C ILE A 615 -8.36 10.68 14.23
N PHE A 616 -8.85 9.88 13.29
CA PHE A 616 -8.87 8.43 13.46
C PHE A 616 -7.46 7.82 13.41
N LEU A 617 -6.61 8.27 12.47
CA LEU A 617 -5.20 7.88 12.43
C LEU A 617 -4.47 8.24 13.73
N HIS A 618 -4.71 9.46 14.23
CA HIS A 618 -4.15 9.93 15.49
C HIS A 618 -4.61 9.07 16.67
N MET A 619 -5.89 8.73 16.76
CA MET A 619 -6.41 7.87 17.82
C MET A 619 -5.80 6.45 17.76
N LEU A 620 -5.71 5.85 16.58
CA LEU A 620 -5.17 4.48 16.41
C LEU A 620 -3.70 4.39 16.82
N TYR A 621 -2.87 5.34 16.39
CA TYR A 621 -1.47 5.40 16.81
C TYR A 621 -1.33 5.69 18.31
N GLY A 622 -2.13 6.64 18.83
CA GLY A 622 -2.11 7.02 20.25
C GLY A 622 -2.36 5.85 21.19
N LYS A 623 -3.32 4.97 20.86
CA LYS A 623 -3.57 3.75 21.62
C LYS A 623 -2.36 2.82 21.68
N GLN A 624 -1.61 2.68 20.58
CA GLN A 624 -0.38 1.87 20.58
C GLN A 624 0.74 2.51 21.38
N LEU A 625 0.88 3.83 21.29
CA LEU A 625 1.87 4.58 22.04
C LEU A 625 1.60 4.50 23.55
N GLU A 626 0.35 4.65 23.98
CA GLU A 626 -0.06 4.52 25.38
C GLU A 626 0.26 3.13 25.94
N LEU A 627 -0.12 2.06 25.23
CA LEU A 627 0.20 0.67 25.59
C LEU A 627 1.71 0.40 25.70
N PHE A 628 2.52 1.06 24.87
CA PHE A 628 3.97 0.97 24.95
C PHE A 628 4.51 1.68 26.20
N LEU A 629 4.07 2.92 26.44
CA LEU A 629 4.52 3.73 27.57
C LEU A 629 4.16 3.13 28.94
N GLU A 630 3.01 2.46 29.06
CA GLU A 630 2.60 1.74 30.28
C GLU A 630 3.52 0.57 30.63
N ARG A 631 4.20 -0.02 29.65
CA ARG A 631 5.01 -1.24 29.81
C ARG A 631 6.52 -0.99 29.84
N THR A 632 6.97 0.25 29.61
CA THR A 632 8.39 0.60 29.58
C THR A 632 8.88 1.25 30.87
N ASP A 633 9.79 0.56 31.57
CA ASP A 633 10.46 1.10 32.78
C ASP A 633 11.68 2.00 32.45
N HIS A 634 12.22 1.95 31.23
CA HIS A 634 13.45 2.66 30.81
C HIS A 634 13.23 3.55 29.58
N LEU A 635 13.08 4.85 29.82
CA LEU A 635 12.75 5.85 28.81
C LEU A 635 13.95 6.28 27.93
N GLU A 636 15.19 5.97 28.33
CA GLU A 636 16.38 6.37 27.54
C GLU A 636 16.43 5.71 26.15
N ASN A 637 15.91 4.49 26.02
CA ASN A 637 15.84 3.76 24.74
C ASN A 637 14.64 4.15 23.87
N SER A 638 13.76 5.04 24.35
CA SER A 638 12.56 5.45 23.60
C SER A 638 12.68 6.79 22.90
N LYS A 639 13.86 7.44 22.93
CA LYS A 639 14.08 8.76 22.30
C LYS A 639 13.65 8.80 20.83
N GLU A 640 14.01 7.78 20.04
CA GLU A 640 13.62 7.69 18.62
C GLU A 640 12.10 7.52 18.43
N ILE A 641 11.45 6.77 19.34
CA ILE A 641 10.00 6.53 19.30
C ILE A 641 9.26 7.84 19.63
N LEU A 642 9.70 8.55 20.67
CA LEU A 642 9.13 9.85 21.05
C LEU A 642 9.32 10.89 19.94
N ALA A 643 10.49 10.93 19.32
CA ALA A 643 10.77 11.82 18.18
C ALA A 643 9.86 11.53 16.98
N ALA A 644 9.72 10.24 16.59
CA ALA A 644 8.83 9.86 15.50
C ALA A 644 7.35 10.12 15.81
N SER A 645 6.94 9.88 17.06
CA SER A 645 5.58 10.19 17.54
C SER A 645 5.27 11.68 17.47
N ASN A 646 6.21 12.53 17.89
CA ASN A 646 6.06 13.98 17.86
C ASN A 646 5.96 14.50 16.43
N ASN A 647 6.80 14.00 15.53
CA ASN A 647 6.73 14.33 14.11
C ASN A 647 5.40 13.93 13.47
N PHE A 648 4.83 12.79 13.88
CA PHE A 648 3.52 12.35 13.42
C PHE A 648 2.39 13.24 13.98
N GLU A 649 2.40 13.53 15.28
CA GLU A 649 1.41 14.41 15.94
C GLU A 649 1.42 15.83 15.35
N LEU A 650 2.61 16.41 15.14
CA LEU A 650 2.78 17.71 14.48
C LEU A 650 2.27 17.70 13.04
N CYS A 651 2.49 16.62 12.30
CA CYS A 651 1.96 16.49 10.95
C CYS A 651 0.43 16.49 10.95
N ILE A 652 -0.20 15.73 11.86
CA ILE A 652 -1.65 15.73 12.01
C ILE A 652 -2.17 17.12 12.42
N ALA A 653 -1.54 17.76 13.41
CA ALA A 653 -1.89 19.11 13.88
C ALA A 653 -1.87 20.13 12.74
N GLN A 654 -0.79 20.14 11.95
CA GLN A 654 -0.64 21.05 10.81
C GLN A 654 -1.76 20.85 9.78
N LYS A 655 -2.10 19.59 9.47
CA LYS A 655 -3.16 19.27 8.50
C LYS A 655 -4.54 19.65 9.04
N LEU A 656 -4.82 19.39 10.32
CA LEU A 656 -6.09 19.80 10.93
C LEU A 656 -6.24 21.32 10.99
N TYR A 657 -5.18 22.04 11.36
CA TYR A 657 -5.18 23.51 11.35
C TYR A 657 -5.46 24.07 9.95
N SER A 658 -4.95 23.41 8.89
CA SER A 658 -5.24 23.83 7.51
C SER A 658 -6.71 23.62 7.09
N VAL A 659 -7.43 22.69 7.72
CA VAL A 659 -8.83 22.36 7.39
C VAL A 659 -9.80 23.22 8.19
N TYR A 660 -9.60 23.29 9.51
CA TYR A 660 -10.56 23.92 10.42
C TYR A 660 -10.16 25.34 10.84
N GLY A 661 -8.90 25.75 10.59
CA GLY A 661 -8.37 27.01 11.11
C GLY A 661 -8.48 27.05 12.63
N GLU A 662 -8.93 28.17 13.18
CA GLU A 662 -9.17 28.34 14.62
C GLU A 662 -10.53 27.79 15.09
N ALA A 663 -11.43 27.46 14.14
CA ALA A 663 -12.69 26.82 14.49
C ALA A 663 -12.40 25.36 14.91
N GLY A 664 -12.95 24.90 16.01
CA GLY A 664 -12.82 23.50 16.43
C GLY A 664 -13.62 22.57 15.52
N SER A 665 -13.24 21.29 15.47
CA SER A 665 -14.01 20.24 14.79
C SER A 665 -15.11 19.67 15.71
N SER A 666 -16.23 19.22 15.14
CA SER A 666 -17.28 18.46 15.85
C SER A 666 -16.76 17.18 16.54
N PHE A 667 -15.60 16.68 16.10
CA PHE A 667 -14.94 15.45 16.60
C PHE A 667 -13.81 15.71 17.60
N SER A 668 -13.75 16.92 18.18
CA SER A 668 -12.70 17.30 19.12
C SER A 668 -12.54 16.32 20.29
N ASN A 669 -13.65 15.71 20.75
CA ASN A 669 -13.68 14.76 21.86
C ASN A 669 -12.83 13.50 21.64
N TYR A 670 -12.51 13.15 20.39
CA TYR A 670 -11.69 11.99 20.04
C TYR A 670 -10.19 12.31 19.97
N LEU A 671 -9.82 13.59 20.11
CA LEU A 671 -8.47 14.07 19.86
C LEU A 671 -7.77 14.38 21.20
N LYS A 672 -6.95 13.43 21.67
CA LYS A 672 -6.19 13.58 22.92
C LYS A 672 -4.69 13.70 22.62
N PRO A 673 -4.04 14.85 22.88
CA PRO A 673 -2.61 15.02 22.65
C PRO A 673 -1.79 13.95 23.38
N TYR A 674 -0.71 13.48 22.76
CA TYR A 674 0.13 12.41 23.31
C TYR A 674 1.00 12.86 24.50
N MET A 675 1.03 14.16 24.80
CA MET A 675 1.78 14.74 25.92
C MET A 675 3.29 14.43 25.86
N ILE A 676 3.86 14.31 24.66
CA ILE A 676 5.27 13.93 24.45
C ILE A 676 6.22 14.90 25.16
N GLY A 677 5.89 16.20 25.21
CA GLY A 677 6.68 17.22 25.92
C GLY A 677 6.94 16.88 27.38
N ARG A 678 5.92 16.35 28.07
CA ARG A 678 6.05 15.96 29.48
C ARG A 678 6.94 14.72 29.65
N LEU A 679 6.90 13.80 28.69
CA LEU A 679 7.67 12.57 28.72
C LEU A 679 9.13 12.80 28.32
N SER A 680 9.39 13.63 27.31
CA SER A 680 10.74 13.85 26.79
C SER A 680 11.55 14.86 27.59
N SER A 681 10.91 15.78 28.34
CA SER A 681 11.63 16.85 29.06
C SER A 681 12.78 16.34 29.97
N PRO A 682 12.58 15.33 30.83
CA PRO A 682 13.68 14.79 31.64
C PRO A 682 14.83 14.21 30.80
N LEU A 683 14.53 13.56 29.68
CA LEU A 683 15.52 12.97 28.78
C LEU A 683 16.36 14.04 28.08
N ILE A 684 15.72 15.13 27.66
CA ILE A 684 16.38 16.27 27.02
C ILE A 684 17.32 16.93 28.02
N LEU A 685 16.85 17.16 29.25
CA LEU A 685 17.69 17.75 30.31
C LEU A 685 18.88 16.86 30.69
N GLN A 686 18.68 15.54 30.81
CA GLN A 686 19.78 14.60 31.06
C GLN A 686 20.80 14.59 29.92
N TRP A 687 20.34 14.59 28.67
CA TRP A 687 21.23 14.69 27.51
C TRP A 687 21.97 16.03 27.48
N LEU A 688 21.28 17.15 27.74
CA LEU A 688 21.90 18.48 27.82
C LEU A 688 22.96 18.56 28.92
N HIS A 689 22.72 17.93 30.07
CA HIS A 689 23.70 17.88 31.15
C HIS A 689 24.96 17.12 30.72
N ALA A 690 24.80 15.94 30.09
CA ALA A 690 25.92 15.18 29.57
C ALA A 690 26.69 15.94 28.47
N GLN A 691 25.98 16.62 27.55
CA GLN A 691 26.63 17.47 26.55
C GLN A 691 27.35 18.64 27.19
N HIS A 692 26.77 19.25 28.23
CA HIS A 692 27.42 20.34 28.92
C HIS A 692 28.77 19.91 29.52
N GLU A 693 28.82 18.75 30.19
CA GLU A 693 30.05 18.18 30.71
C GLU A 693 31.07 17.89 29.60
N ASN A 694 30.61 17.32 28.47
CA ASN A 694 31.46 17.04 27.32
C ASN A 694 32.07 18.33 26.73
N VAL A 695 31.25 19.33 26.40
CA VAL A 695 31.72 20.61 25.81
C VAL A 695 32.72 21.28 26.75
N LEU A 696 32.44 21.27 28.06
CA LEU A 696 33.34 21.85 29.06
C LEU A 696 34.68 21.10 29.14
N GLU A 697 34.66 19.77 29.10
CA GLU A 697 35.89 18.96 29.12
C GLU A 697 36.71 19.15 27.84
N TRP A 698 36.07 19.11 26.67
CA TRP A 698 36.72 19.38 25.39
C TRP A 698 37.31 20.78 25.33
N THR A 699 36.61 21.78 25.86
CA THR A 699 37.12 23.15 25.97
C THR A 699 38.42 23.18 26.78
N LYS A 700 38.44 22.57 27.97
CA LYS A 700 39.65 22.50 28.82
C LYS A 700 40.82 21.77 28.13
N ARG A 701 40.55 20.65 27.45
CA ARG A 701 41.56 19.88 26.72
C ARG A 701 42.14 20.67 25.55
N THR A 702 41.28 21.31 24.76
CA THR A 702 41.67 22.07 23.58
C THR A 702 42.52 23.29 23.97
N ILE A 703 42.14 23.98 25.05
CA ILE A 703 42.94 25.06 25.62
C ILE A 703 44.32 24.57 26.10
N GLY A 704 44.38 23.39 26.72
CA GLY A 704 45.62 22.83 27.25
C GLY A 704 46.67 22.47 26.19
N ILE A 705 46.26 22.29 24.93
CA ILE A 705 47.12 21.92 23.80
C ILE A 705 47.61 23.16 23.03
N GLU A 706 47.00 24.33 23.26
CA GLU A 706 47.21 25.54 22.46
C GLU A 706 48.56 26.24 22.77
N ASP A 707 49.37 26.48 21.74
CA ASP A 707 50.67 27.20 21.83
C ASP A 707 50.56 28.70 21.45
N TRP A 708 49.39 29.16 20.98
CA TRP A 708 49.11 30.55 20.62
C TRP A 708 49.96 31.09 19.46
N MET A 709 50.49 30.20 18.63
CA MET A 709 51.31 30.54 17.47
C MET A 709 50.43 30.73 16.23
N PRO A 710 50.66 31.78 15.40
CA PRO A 710 49.90 31.97 14.18
C PRO A 710 50.24 30.86 13.17
N LEU A 711 49.21 30.15 12.68
CA LEU A 711 49.37 29.02 11.77
C LEU A 711 49.61 29.46 10.32
N SER A 712 49.05 30.59 9.91
CA SER A 712 49.26 31.16 8.57
C SER A 712 49.11 32.68 8.55
N ALA A 713 49.46 33.33 7.43
CA ALA A 713 49.26 34.77 7.25
C ALA A 713 47.77 35.19 7.15
N HIS A 714 46.89 34.23 6.85
CA HIS A 714 45.45 34.44 6.69
C HIS A 714 44.64 34.00 7.92
N GLU A 715 45.07 32.98 8.66
CA GLU A 715 44.45 32.53 9.90
C GLU A 715 45.21 33.09 11.11
N LYS A 716 44.75 34.24 11.60
CA LYS A 716 45.42 34.97 12.68
C LYS A 716 44.81 34.72 14.07
N GLN A 717 43.91 33.74 14.19
CA GLN A 717 43.20 33.36 15.41
C GLN A 717 43.67 31.99 15.91
N ALA A 718 43.42 31.69 17.19
CA ALA A 718 43.82 30.42 17.79
C ALA A 718 43.02 29.25 17.20
N THR A 719 43.66 28.10 16.99
CA THR A 719 42.96 26.87 16.57
C THR A 719 41.97 26.40 17.62
N SER A 720 42.31 26.59 18.89
CA SER A 720 41.49 26.15 20.00
C SER A 720 40.09 26.77 20.00
N VAL A 721 39.96 28.04 19.61
CA VAL A 721 38.66 28.72 19.62
C VAL A 721 37.75 28.23 18.49
N VAL A 722 38.33 27.95 17.31
CA VAL A 722 37.57 27.45 16.16
C VAL A 722 37.00 26.07 16.46
N GLU A 723 37.79 25.22 17.12
CA GLU A 723 37.36 23.89 17.52
C GLU A 723 36.27 23.94 18.60
N VAL A 724 36.39 24.83 19.59
CA VAL A 724 35.36 25.03 20.61
C VAL A 724 34.03 25.47 19.98
N PHE A 725 34.06 26.44 19.06
CA PHE A 725 32.84 26.87 18.36
C PHE A 725 32.27 25.77 17.46
N ARG A 726 33.11 24.97 16.79
CA ARG A 726 32.65 23.81 16.01
C ARG A 726 31.88 22.80 16.88
N ILE A 727 32.39 22.50 18.07
CA ILE A 727 31.72 21.59 19.02
C ILE A 727 30.41 22.21 19.53
N VAL A 728 30.39 23.52 19.80
CA VAL A 728 29.17 24.24 20.20
C VAL A 728 28.12 24.20 19.09
N GLU A 729 28.50 24.51 17.84
CA GLU A 729 27.62 24.44 16.67
C GLU A 729 27.06 23.02 16.49
N GLU A 730 27.89 21.99 16.56
CA GLU A 730 27.44 20.60 16.48
C GLU A 730 26.46 20.25 17.61
N THR A 731 26.68 20.76 18.82
CA THR A 731 25.77 20.55 19.96
C THR A 731 24.43 21.26 19.76
N VAL A 732 24.44 22.48 19.22
CA VAL A 732 23.24 23.25 18.86
C VAL A 732 22.47 22.54 17.76
N ASP A 733 23.14 22.07 16.72
CA ASP A 733 22.54 21.31 15.63
C ASP A 733 21.91 20.02 16.14
N GLN A 734 22.59 19.26 17.00
CA GLN A 734 22.03 18.05 17.61
C GLN A 734 20.80 18.35 18.48
N PHE A 735 20.80 19.47 19.20
CA PHE A 735 19.68 19.88 20.04
C PHE A 735 18.42 20.17 19.21
N PHE A 736 18.54 20.90 18.11
CA PHE A 736 17.40 21.21 17.24
C PHE A 736 16.97 20.03 16.34
N ASN A 737 17.91 19.17 15.94
CA ASN A 737 17.60 17.99 15.10
C ASN A 737 16.99 16.83 15.88
N ALA A 738 16.92 16.88 17.21
CA ALA A 738 16.36 15.83 18.05
C ALA A 738 14.88 15.50 17.76
N SER A 739 14.16 16.36 17.03
CA SER A 739 12.73 16.19 16.69
C SER A 739 11.83 16.00 17.91
N LEU A 740 12.28 16.44 19.08
CA LEU A 740 11.53 16.39 20.34
C LEU A 740 10.96 17.78 20.65
N PRO A 741 9.84 17.85 21.38
CA PRO A 741 9.29 19.11 21.85
C PRO A 741 10.25 19.79 22.84
N LEU A 742 10.72 20.98 22.46
CA LEU A 742 11.63 21.81 23.24
C LEU A 742 10.83 22.90 23.98
N ASP A 743 11.39 23.39 25.09
CA ASP A 743 10.75 24.38 25.96
C ASP A 743 11.81 25.38 26.42
N ILE A 744 11.37 26.54 26.93
CA ILE A 744 12.22 27.67 27.34
C ILE A 744 13.28 27.21 28.36
N VAL A 745 12.92 26.27 29.24
CA VAL A 745 13.87 25.69 30.22
C VAL A 745 15.02 24.94 29.52
N HIS A 746 14.73 24.21 28.45
CA HIS A 746 15.74 23.49 27.66
C HIS A 746 16.68 24.47 26.94
N LEU A 747 16.11 25.52 26.32
CA LEU A 747 16.89 26.58 25.67
C LEU A 747 17.82 27.29 26.67
N ARG A 748 17.27 27.69 27.83
CA ARG A 748 18.07 28.31 28.89
C ARG A 748 19.22 27.41 29.35
N SER A 749 18.98 26.13 29.52
CA SER A 749 20.02 25.18 29.91
C SER A 749 21.12 25.04 28.85
N LEU A 750 20.77 25.05 27.56
CA LEU A 750 21.74 25.05 26.47
C LEU A 750 22.60 26.32 26.49
N LEU A 751 21.96 27.49 26.61
CA LEU A 751 22.66 28.79 26.65
C LEU A 751 23.60 28.88 27.86
N ILE A 752 23.18 28.42 29.04
CA ILE A 752 24.05 28.33 30.23
C ILE A 752 25.25 27.41 29.95
N GLY A 753 25.02 26.29 29.27
CA GLY A 753 26.09 25.35 28.97
C GLY A 753 27.15 25.91 28.02
N ILE A 754 26.71 26.63 26.98
CA ILE A 754 27.59 27.31 26.02
C ILE A 754 28.36 28.44 26.72
N THR A 755 27.65 29.31 27.44
CA THR A 755 28.26 30.47 28.11
C THR A 755 29.29 30.05 29.15
N SER A 756 29.01 29.03 29.97
CA SER A 756 29.97 28.62 30.99
C SER A 756 31.23 27.99 30.37
N SER A 757 31.12 27.29 29.23
CA SER A 757 32.28 26.78 28.49
C SER A 757 33.16 27.93 27.94
N LEU A 758 32.54 28.96 27.35
CA LEU A 758 33.23 30.15 26.85
C LEU A 758 33.83 31.00 27.98
N GLN A 759 33.14 31.10 29.12
CA GLN A 759 33.68 31.79 30.30
C GLN A 759 34.93 31.08 30.83
N VAL A 760 34.95 29.74 30.87
CA VAL A 760 36.16 28.99 31.25
C VAL A 760 37.30 29.23 30.27
N TYR A 761 36.99 29.35 28.97
CA TYR A 761 37.97 29.73 27.95
C TYR A 761 38.57 31.12 28.21
N LEU A 762 37.72 32.12 28.43
CA LEU A 762 38.13 33.50 28.71
C LEU A 762 38.91 33.61 30.03
N LEU A 763 38.46 32.94 31.09
CA LEU A 763 39.14 32.91 32.38
C LEU A 763 40.52 32.25 32.28
N HIS A 764 40.69 31.24 31.42
CA HIS A 764 42.02 30.69 31.14
C HIS A 764 42.92 31.72 30.43
N MET A 765 42.39 32.46 29.45
CA MET A 765 43.15 33.52 28.77
C MET A 765 43.57 34.62 29.74
N GLU A 766 42.70 35.03 30.65
CA GLU A 766 42.98 36.01 31.70
C GLU A 766 44.06 35.51 32.67
N ASN A 767 43.98 34.27 33.12
CA ASN A 767 44.97 33.66 34.03
C ASN A 767 46.38 33.53 33.43
N GLN A 768 46.49 33.50 32.09
CA GLN A 768 47.77 33.52 31.38
C GLN A 768 48.39 34.93 31.28
N GLN A 769 47.68 35.99 31.68
CA GLN A 769 48.21 37.35 31.69
C GLN A 769 49.00 37.66 32.96
N VAL A 770 49.83 38.70 32.88
CA VAL A 770 50.58 39.25 34.02
C VAL A 770 50.12 40.69 34.21
N SER A 771 49.88 41.11 35.45
CA SER A 771 49.50 42.50 35.74
C SER A 771 50.60 43.45 35.26
N GLY A 772 50.22 44.52 34.55
CA GLY A 772 51.17 45.53 34.10
C GLY A 772 51.91 46.26 35.25
N SER A 773 51.45 46.11 36.50
CA SER A 773 52.15 46.57 37.70
C SER A 773 53.48 45.83 37.96
N THR A 774 53.61 44.59 37.47
CA THR A 774 54.79 43.74 37.63
C THR A 774 55.91 44.07 36.63
N LEU A 775 55.60 44.83 35.57
CA LEU A 775 56.59 45.34 34.61
C LEU A 775 57.34 46.57 35.13
N LEU A 776 56.84 47.22 36.17
CA LEU A 776 57.47 48.39 36.78
C LEU A 776 58.36 47.95 37.95
N PRO A 777 59.62 48.43 38.05
CA PRO A 777 60.41 48.19 39.24
C PRO A 777 59.71 48.82 40.46
N SER A 778 59.81 48.18 41.61
CA SER A 778 59.29 48.72 42.88
C SER A 778 59.79 50.15 43.05
N ALA A 779 58.90 51.08 43.39
CA ALA A 779 59.29 52.47 43.63
C ALA A 779 60.48 52.52 44.61
N PRO A 780 61.60 53.15 44.26
CA PRO A 780 62.74 53.22 45.16
C PRO A 780 62.30 53.90 46.45
N VAL A 781 62.65 53.31 47.60
CA VAL A 781 62.32 53.89 48.91
C VAL A 781 62.93 55.29 48.94
N LEU A 782 62.10 56.33 49.13
CA LEU A 782 62.54 57.72 49.23
C LEU A 782 63.46 57.88 50.45
N THR A 783 64.76 57.69 50.25
CA THR A 783 65.77 58.05 51.24
C THR A 783 66.06 59.54 51.11
N ARG A 784 65.57 60.33 52.07
CA ARG A 784 66.06 61.70 52.28
C ARG A 784 67.57 61.63 52.47
N TYR A 785 68.34 62.29 51.60
CA TYR A 785 69.75 62.57 51.87
C TYR A 785 69.83 63.51 53.07
N SER A 786 70.32 63.03 54.22
CA SER A 786 70.99 63.90 55.19
C SER A 786 72.48 63.65 55.07
N GLU A 787 73.25 64.68 54.72
CA GLU A 787 74.70 64.67 54.87
C GLU A 787 75.07 64.40 56.34
N SER A 788 75.34 63.15 56.69
CA SER A 788 76.23 62.86 57.82
C SER A 788 76.98 61.55 57.58
N MET A 789 78.30 61.68 57.70
CA MET A 789 79.33 60.68 57.44
C MET A 789 79.15 59.42 58.30
N ASN A 790 79.26 58.25 57.69
CA ASN A 790 79.69 57.04 58.41
C ASN A 790 80.35 56.03 57.44
N PRO A 791 81.68 55.78 57.51
CA PRO A 791 82.38 54.95 56.51
C PRO A 791 82.24 53.42 56.68
N PHE A 792 81.43 52.92 57.62
CA PHE A 792 81.41 51.48 57.96
C PHE A 792 80.02 50.81 57.95
N ALA A 793 79.02 51.39 57.29
CA ALA A 793 77.80 50.64 56.97
C ALA A 793 78.05 49.83 55.68
N LYS A 794 78.19 48.51 55.82
CA LYS A 794 78.23 47.55 54.71
C LYS A 794 77.24 47.97 53.62
N ARG A 795 77.72 48.15 52.37
CA ARG A 795 76.84 48.15 51.19
C ARG A 795 75.96 46.90 51.32
N LYS A 796 74.69 47.07 51.70
CA LYS A 796 73.71 46.03 51.45
C LYS A 796 73.71 45.88 49.94
N LEU A 797 74.19 44.73 49.50
CA LEU A 797 73.95 44.25 48.14
C LEU A 797 72.45 44.47 47.93
N ILE A 798 72.07 45.28 46.94
CA ILE A 798 70.71 45.28 46.45
C ILE A 798 70.58 43.89 45.85
N GLU A 799 70.06 42.93 46.62
CA GLU A 799 69.58 41.69 46.04
C GLU A 799 68.48 42.12 45.07
N PRO A 800 68.64 41.86 43.75
CA PRO A 800 67.52 42.05 42.85
C PRO A 800 66.42 41.13 43.36
N THR A 801 65.26 41.68 43.65
CA THR A 801 64.06 40.87 43.89
C THR A 801 63.84 40.09 42.59
N VAL A 802 64.34 38.85 42.55
CA VAL A 802 64.13 37.94 41.43
C VAL A 802 62.61 37.76 41.35
N PRO A 803 61.97 38.11 40.22
CA PRO A 803 60.55 37.86 40.09
C PRO A 803 60.32 36.36 40.27
N GLU A 804 59.24 35.98 40.97
CA GLU A 804 58.91 34.57 41.17
C GLU A 804 59.03 33.80 39.84
N GLU A 805 59.65 32.62 39.85
CA GLU A 805 59.94 31.81 38.66
C GLU A 805 58.68 31.53 37.80
N LYS A 806 57.50 31.59 38.42
CA LYS A 806 56.18 31.50 37.77
C LYS A 806 55.77 32.75 36.98
N VAL A 807 56.24 33.93 37.39
CA VAL A 807 55.96 35.22 36.73
C VAL A 807 56.90 35.41 35.54
N THR A 808 58.17 35.02 35.69
CA THR A 808 59.17 35.10 34.60
C THR A 808 58.85 34.14 33.45
N THR A 809 58.41 32.92 33.76
CA THR A 809 57.94 31.94 32.76
C THR A 809 56.68 32.42 32.02
N LYS A 810 55.72 33.03 32.72
CA LYS A 810 54.55 33.69 32.07
C LYS A 810 54.96 34.87 31.19
N LEU A 811 55.90 35.71 31.64
CA LEU A 811 56.40 36.84 30.84
C LEU A 811 57.11 36.40 29.56
N ASN A 812 57.91 35.34 29.61
CA ASN A 812 58.59 34.76 28.45
C ASN A 812 57.60 34.19 27.42
N ASN A 813 56.40 33.79 27.85
CA ASN A 813 55.34 33.28 26.99
C ASN A 813 54.48 34.38 26.36
N LEU A 814 54.59 35.65 26.76
CA LEU A 814 53.82 36.79 26.24
C LEU A 814 54.59 37.52 25.13
N THR A 815 54.90 36.83 24.03
CA THR A 815 55.51 37.45 22.85
C THR A 815 54.48 38.23 22.03
N VAL A 816 54.93 39.25 21.27
CA VAL A 816 54.05 40.09 20.43
C VAL A 816 53.15 39.28 19.50
N PRO A 817 53.64 38.24 18.78
CA PRO A 817 52.77 37.40 17.94
C PRO A 817 51.67 36.69 18.73
N LYS A 818 52.00 36.13 19.90
CA LYS A 818 51.03 35.42 20.76
C LYS A 818 49.96 36.37 21.32
N LEU A 819 50.33 37.60 21.66
CA LEU A 819 49.39 38.64 22.09
C LEU A 819 48.44 39.07 20.95
N CYS A 820 48.95 39.23 19.73
CA CYS A 820 48.12 39.53 18.56
C CYS A 820 47.12 38.39 18.26
N VAL A 821 47.56 37.13 18.33
CA VAL A 821 46.67 35.96 18.16
C VAL A 821 45.58 35.95 19.24
N LYS A 822 45.92 36.27 20.50
CA LYS A 822 44.94 36.39 21.59
C LYS A 822 43.91 37.49 21.34
N LEU A 823 44.34 38.68 20.88
CA LEU A 823 43.42 39.78 20.54
C LEU A 823 42.50 39.42 19.38
N ASN A 824 43.02 38.82 18.30
CA ASN A 824 42.21 38.36 17.19
C ASN A 824 41.23 37.27 17.61
N THR A 825 41.65 36.38 18.52
CA THR A 825 40.79 35.34 19.10
C THR A 825 39.63 35.92 19.89
N LEU A 826 39.86 36.98 20.69
CA LEU A 826 38.79 37.67 21.43
C LEU A 826 37.81 38.38 20.48
N GLN A 827 38.31 38.97 19.40
CA GLN A 827 37.43 39.55 18.38
C GLN A 827 36.62 38.46 17.66
N PHE A 828 37.25 37.35 17.30
CA PHE A 828 36.56 36.21 16.69
C PHE A 828 35.47 35.63 17.60
N ILE A 829 35.71 35.50 18.91
CA ILE A 829 34.69 35.06 19.87
C ILE A 829 33.46 35.96 19.82
N ARG A 830 33.64 37.28 19.73
CA ARG A 830 32.52 38.22 19.66
C ARG A 830 31.74 38.05 18.35
N ASP A 831 32.45 38.02 17.23
CA ASP A 831 31.83 37.91 15.90
C ASP A 831 31.09 36.56 15.75
N GLN A 832 31.66 35.45 16.25
CA GLN A 832 31.00 34.13 16.21
C GLN A 832 29.84 33.99 17.18
N LEU A 833 29.89 34.66 18.33
CA LEU A 833 28.78 34.63 19.29
C LEU A 833 27.54 35.28 18.69
N ASP A 834 27.70 36.37 17.92
CA ASP A 834 26.60 37.02 17.20
C ASP A 834 25.99 36.08 16.13
N VAL A 835 26.84 35.33 15.41
CA VAL A 835 26.37 34.35 14.40
C VAL A 835 25.58 33.21 15.04
N ILE A 836 26.08 32.65 16.15
CA ILE A 836 25.41 31.55 16.86
C ILE A 836 24.12 32.04 17.52
N GLU A 837 24.11 33.25 18.07
CA GLU A 837 22.91 33.86 18.65
C GLU A 837 21.78 33.97 17.63
N GLU A 838 22.07 34.55 16.46
CA GLU A 838 21.10 34.67 15.36
C GLU A 838 20.66 33.30 14.84
N GLY A 839 21.58 32.33 14.74
CA GLY A 839 21.27 30.96 14.33
C GLY A 839 20.34 30.22 15.31
N ILE A 840 20.57 30.38 16.62
CA ILE A 840 19.70 29.81 17.67
C ILE A 840 18.33 30.49 17.64
N LYS A 841 18.27 31.83 17.54
CA LYS A 841 17.00 32.58 17.43
C LYS A 841 16.19 32.12 16.24
N GLN A 842 16.80 32.02 15.06
CA GLN A 842 16.13 31.55 13.85
C GLN A 842 15.60 30.12 14.01
N SER A 843 16.39 29.20 14.56
CA SER A 843 15.97 27.82 14.81
C SER A 843 14.83 27.74 15.84
N TRP A 844 14.86 28.60 16.86
CA TRP A 844 13.82 28.70 17.89
C TRP A 844 12.46 29.15 17.34
N THR A 845 12.42 30.01 16.32
CA THR A 845 11.14 30.39 15.67
C THR A 845 10.40 29.19 15.08
N SER A 846 11.15 28.20 14.55
CA SER A 846 10.57 26.96 14.03
C SER A 846 9.99 26.10 15.16
N VAL A 847 10.67 26.05 16.31
CA VAL A 847 10.17 25.38 17.52
C VAL A 847 8.88 26.04 18.01
N LEU A 848 8.82 27.38 18.09
CA LEU A 848 7.60 28.09 18.49
C LEU A 848 6.41 27.75 17.59
N SER A 849 6.64 27.62 16.28
CA SER A 849 5.57 27.24 15.34
C SER A 849 5.04 25.83 15.62
N ALA A 850 5.92 24.89 15.98
CA ALA A 850 5.54 23.53 16.36
C ALA A 850 4.78 23.50 17.70
N VAL A 851 5.24 24.28 18.70
CA VAL A 851 4.55 24.41 20.00
C VAL A 851 3.14 24.95 19.82
N ARG A 852 2.95 25.99 18.98
CA ARG A 852 1.62 26.53 18.66
C ARG A 852 0.67 25.49 18.06
N LEU A 853 1.18 24.57 17.23
CA LEU A 853 0.38 23.49 16.66
C LEU A 853 -0.03 22.44 17.71
N LEU A 854 0.85 22.13 18.66
CA LEU A 854 0.52 21.22 19.77
C LEU A 854 -0.47 21.87 20.75
N ASP A 855 -0.29 23.16 21.04
CA ASP A 855 -1.22 23.94 21.86
C ASP A 855 -2.61 24.02 21.20
N TYR A 856 -2.65 24.14 19.87
CA TYR A 856 -3.89 24.07 19.10
C TYR A 856 -4.63 22.74 19.31
N LEU A 857 -3.93 21.60 19.27
CA LEU A 857 -4.54 20.30 19.57
C LEU A 857 -5.08 20.22 21.00
N ALA A 858 -4.33 20.73 21.98
CA ALA A 858 -4.78 20.77 23.37
C ALA A 858 -5.98 21.72 23.58
N CYS A 859 -6.07 22.80 22.81
CA CYS A 859 -7.20 23.72 22.81
C CYS A 859 -8.46 23.08 22.21
N ILE A 860 -8.31 22.30 21.13
CA ILE A 860 -9.40 21.50 20.54
C ILE A 860 -9.96 20.52 21.57
N ASP A 861 -9.10 19.74 22.23
CA ASP A 861 -9.50 18.74 23.24
C ASP A 861 -10.28 19.39 24.40
N SER A 862 -9.80 20.54 24.88
CA SER A 862 -10.36 21.23 26.05
C SER A 862 -11.48 22.24 25.74
N GLY A 863 -11.79 22.48 24.46
CA GLY A 863 -12.74 23.50 24.02
C GLY A 863 -12.36 24.94 24.40
N ARG A 864 -11.07 25.20 24.65
CA ARG A 864 -10.54 26.50 25.09
C ARG A 864 -10.08 27.34 23.89
N ALA A 865 -10.28 28.66 23.94
CA ALA A 865 -9.67 29.57 22.95
C ALA A 865 -8.13 29.52 23.06
N ILE A 866 -7.44 29.57 21.91
CA ILE A 866 -5.97 29.63 21.84
C ILE A 866 -5.50 30.81 22.69
N SER A 867 -4.64 30.56 23.67
CA SER A 867 -4.19 31.65 24.53
C SER A 867 -3.29 32.62 23.75
N GLU A 868 -3.70 33.89 23.64
CA GLU A 868 -2.88 35.01 23.13
C GLU A 868 -1.63 35.29 23.99
N ASN A 869 -1.48 34.58 25.11
CA ASN A 869 -0.41 34.73 26.10
C ASN A 869 0.99 34.28 25.62
N LEU A 870 1.16 33.84 24.38
CA LEU A 870 2.49 33.53 23.83
C LEU A 870 3.25 34.79 23.36
N SER A 871 2.58 35.94 23.24
CA SER A 871 3.28 37.21 22.98
C SER A 871 4.20 37.63 24.15
N SER A 872 3.89 37.21 25.39
CA SER A 872 4.77 37.46 26.54
C SER A 872 5.94 36.48 26.63
N SER A 873 5.94 35.38 25.87
CA SER A 873 7.09 34.47 25.84
C SER A 873 8.25 35.01 25.00
N ASP A 874 7.99 35.81 23.96
CA ASP A 874 9.05 36.42 23.13
C ASP A 874 9.93 37.38 23.95
N GLU A 875 9.32 38.25 24.78
CA GLU A 875 10.09 39.11 25.72
C GLU A 875 10.94 38.28 26.68
N SER A 876 10.43 37.14 27.16
CA SER A 876 11.17 36.25 28.07
C SER A 876 12.31 35.48 27.40
N VAL A 877 12.22 35.24 26.09
CA VAL A 877 13.27 34.56 25.31
C VAL A 877 14.42 35.52 25.03
N ASP A 878 14.14 36.78 24.69
CA ASP A 878 15.17 37.81 24.51
C ASP A 878 15.94 38.07 25.82
N GLU A 879 15.28 38.00 26.98
CA GLU A 879 15.95 38.07 28.28
C GLU A 879 16.98 36.94 28.50
N LEU A 880 16.79 35.75 27.90
CA LEU A 880 17.76 34.65 28.05
C LEU A 880 19.08 34.91 27.34
N PHE A 881 19.06 35.66 26.23
CA PHE A 881 20.27 35.95 25.47
C PHE A 881 21.18 36.99 26.14
N THR A 882 20.72 37.64 27.22
CA THR A 882 21.58 38.45 28.09
C THR A 882 22.76 37.65 28.66
N LEU A 883 22.65 36.32 28.74
CA LEU A 883 23.76 35.43 29.12
C LEU A 883 24.95 35.51 28.13
N PHE A 884 24.70 35.77 26.85
CA PHE A 884 25.75 36.01 25.85
C PHE A 884 26.39 37.39 26.04
N ASP A 885 25.63 38.39 26.48
CA ASP A 885 26.16 39.72 26.82
C ASP A 885 27.26 39.64 27.89
N ASP A 886 27.09 38.79 28.91
CA ASP A 886 28.09 38.55 29.95
C ASP A 886 29.41 38.03 29.37
N VAL A 887 29.34 37.13 28.38
CA VAL A 887 30.52 36.61 27.67
C VAL A 887 31.18 37.69 26.81
N ARG A 888 30.38 38.52 26.11
CA ARG A 888 30.90 39.66 25.34
C ARG A 888 31.61 40.66 26.25
N MET A 889 31.02 40.99 27.41
CA MET A 889 31.62 41.87 28.41
C MET A 889 32.93 41.29 28.98
N ALA A 890 32.96 39.99 29.28
CA ALA A 890 34.18 39.32 29.72
C ALA A 890 35.28 39.35 28.64
N ALA A 891 34.94 39.14 27.37
CA ALA A 891 35.89 39.23 26.26
C ALA A 891 36.43 40.66 26.07
N VAL A 892 35.60 41.70 26.23
CA VAL A 892 36.02 43.11 26.19
C VAL A 892 36.96 43.43 27.35
N ASN A 893 36.61 43.04 28.58
CA ASN A 893 37.49 43.23 29.74
C ASN A 893 38.84 42.53 29.56
N THR A 894 38.83 41.31 28.99
CA THR A 894 40.07 40.57 28.68
C THR A 894 40.87 41.26 27.57
N THR A 895 40.21 41.92 26.62
CA THR A 895 40.86 42.72 25.57
C THR A 895 41.53 43.96 26.17
N ASP A 896 40.83 44.68 27.04
CA ASP A 896 41.33 45.88 27.70
C ASP A 896 42.55 45.58 28.60
N THR A 897 42.54 44.45 29.31
CA THR A 897 43.69 44.01 30.11
C THR A 897 44.93 43.71 29.25
N ILE A 898 44.76 43.06 28.09
CA ILE A 898 45.86 42.84 27.13
C ILE A 898 46.37 44.16 26.58
N LEU A 899 45.48 45.08 26.21
CA LEU A 899 45.84 46.38 25.66
C LEU A 899 46.57 47.25 26.70
N ASP A 900 46.15 47.24 27.97
CA ASP A 900 46.86 47.94 29.05
C ASP A 900 48.25 47.35 29.29
N PHE A 901 48.40 46.02 29.23
CA PHE A 901 49.71 45.37 29.30
C PHE A 901 50.63 45.79 28.14
N ILE A 902 50.14 45.78 26.90
CA ILE A 902 50.89 46.24 25.71
C ILE A 902 51.24 47.73 25.83
N GLY A 903 50.31 48.56 26.30
CA GLY A 903 50.50 50.00 26.50
C GLY A 903 51.57 50.32 27.55
N LYS A 904 51.64 49.55 28.64
CA LYS A 904 52.69 49.69 29.66
C LYS A 904 54.04 49.19 29.17
N ALA A 905 54.08 48.04 28.48
CA ALA A 905 55.31 47.50 27.90
C ALA A 905 55.93 48.45 26.85
N THR A 906 55.12 49.02 25.96
CA THR A 906 55.57 50.00 24.95
C THR A 906 56.07 51.29 25.58
N LYS A 907 55.39 51.82 26.62
CA LYS A 907 55.88 52.99 27.38
C LYS A 907 57.25 52.74 28.01
N ILE A 908 57.47 51.56 28.58
CA ILE A 908 58.77 51.17 29.15
C ILE A 908 59.82 51.09 28.04
N LEU A 909 59.50 50.47 26.90
CA LEU A 909 60.43 50.31 25.78
C LEU A 909 60.83 51.65 25.15
N ILE A 910 59.87 52.56 25.00
CA ILE A 910 60.12 53.94 24.53
C ILE A 910 60.98 54.69 25.55
N SER A 911 60.68 54.60 26.85
CA SER A 911 61.49 55.20 27.92
C SER A 911 62.91 54.67 27.94
N PHE A 912 63.09 53.36 27.75
CA PHE A 912 64.40 52.71 27.70
C PHE A 912 65.17 53.13 26.44
N CYS A 913 64.53 53.17 25.27
CA CYS A 913 65.13 53.69 24.04
C CYS A 913 65.53 55.17 24.18
N PHE A 914 64.71 55.99 24.83
CA PHE A 914 65.01 57.40 25.09
C PHE A 914 66.21 57.54 26.06
N THR A 915 66.29 56.69 27.08
CA THR A 915 67.40 56.63 28.04
C THR A 915 68.70 56.14 27.39
N ILE A 916 68.62 55.20 26.46
CA ILE A 916 69.75 54.71 25.67
C ILE A 916 70.21 55.79 24.67
N CYS A 917 69.29 56.42 23.93
CA CYS A 917 69.64 57.51 23.00
C CYS A 917 70.27 58.71 23.71
N THR A 918 69.86 59.02 24.95
CA THR A 918 70.44 60.09 25.77
C THR A 918 71.76 59.71 26.43
N SER A 919 72.05 58.42 26.65
CA SER A 919 73.32 57.94 27.21
C SER A 919 74.38 57.59 26.15
N ILE A 920 73.98 57.29 24.91
CA ILE A 920 74.89 56.99 23.78
C ILE A 920 75.29 58.26 23.01
N CYS A 921 74.66 59.41 23.26
CA CYS A 921 75.04 60.69 22.63
C CYS A 921 75.84 61.57 23.63
N PRO A 922 77.17 61.42 23.75
CA PRO A 922 77.97 62.43 24.42
C PRO A 922 78.06 63.65 23.51
N LEU A 923 77.80 64.83 24.08
CA LEU A 923 78.14 66.12 23.51
C LEU A 923 79.53 66.09 22.83
N GLN A 924 79.56 66.19 21.51
CA GLN A 924 80.64 66.89 20.82
C GLN A 924 80.14 68.29 20.47
N SER A 925 80.68 69.25 21.21
CA SER A 925 80.61 70.68 20.93
C SER A 925 81.47 71.05 19.71
N GLY A 926 80.99 71.98 18.88
CA GLY A 926 81.85 72.89 18.12
C GLY A 926 81.68 72.97 16.59
N GLN A 927 80.54 73.46 16.10
CA GLN A 927 80.37 74.56 15.12
C GLN A 927 78.93 74.62 14.64
#